data_AF-A0A451A357-F1
#
_entry.id   AF-A0A451A357-F1
#
_cell.length_a   1.000
_cell.length_b   1.000
_cell.length_c   1.000
_cell.angle_alpha   90.00
_cell.angle_beta   90.00
_cell.angle_gamma   90.00
#
_symmetry.space_group_name_H-M   'P 1'
#
loop_
_entity.id
_entity.type
_entity.pdbx_description
1 polymer ?
#
loop_
_entity_poly.entity_id
_entity_poly.type
_entity_poly.pdbx_seq_one_letter_code
_entity_poly.pdbx_strand_id
1 'polypeptide(L)'
;MANFFRSYLEERYKGSVIPPWLLNFNEDPEAALHDLLRGIAPLGHLSGSDPDELLLDWLQGFGLNSPYARMLDSALTHWIDHHWGEILLPGTIEDATVTSQAWLWAIDTIVASPLVAQQDGTTPQHYPLFGASKLLRERMLADRRFLNDMTEGRTHDPQGRAWIAIANHQVDQTLLNEWWRLVSLPPDEPWYRGEYGLIGLRHLPLENPGLRGGFNKKLAEGLGRLGEAFWKRAKEGWLLEDMASSEFASLVNLAMRWSTFPDRWRNYWRHLARRHQDDEGFIAWLPIPGSDLHQSEHARSRWVEPDPAWARRAKALAGALVQPTKETVVQAEKLLAEQRYYANATGNMSFFVRTVGGFSAGIRAANPQQALIWAQMAKTVDPWDTYAWNNEAMALLAMRKHAKALGKYNEAILRFPHNVFTRTGRAEVLKLKGALDEALGAYDETIKLFSNDVVARTGRKGVLWALQKQGQTITTNQKEAAPPKEKNQCYEVDCSKTGQDVAIDFGKNQVLVTDSMTKILDEKPYIVSRGESALNREEITLLITDAYLIRRWAKEEKEDDPWINTGIQRNRVRTLLEALWEESTRDPLAAGESGILSLVTGDPEDRQRALSLLRMAIKRFPGSPRVRYALARAEREEAIATEDTSIITARQWQKLVRLDRHLFPIQWLGPLPLVAHFSKSDQELQKNANQLAIWLFPKFQAKDTETSFYTWWGSSVYSLLFGATVKDPSELPDIENVRRNIRINYRELVTKEEELIYRYAHR
;
A
#
# COMPACT_ATOMS: atom_id res chain seq x y z
N MET A 1 -40.68 5.08 -2.28
CA MET A 1 -40.03 3.82 -1.85
C MET A 1 -40.57 3.32 -0.50
N ALA A 2 -40.84 4.19 0.48
CA ALA A 2 -41.33 3.82 1.82
C ALA A 2 -42.56 2.87 1.86
N ASN A 3 -43.57 3.07 0.99
CA ASN A 3 -44.74 2.17 0.96
C ASN A 3 -44.42 0.74 0.48
N PHE A 4 -43.33 0.55 -0.27
CA PHE A 4 -42.97 -0.74 -0.88
C PHE A 4 -42.04 -1.58 0.02
N PHE A 5 -41.20 -0.93 0.82
CA PHE A 5 -40.36 -1.62 1.79
C PHE A 5 -41.15 -2.03 3.04
N ARG A 6 -42.06 -1.18 3.52
CA ARG A 6 -43.00 -1.55 4.59
C ARG A 6 -43.84 -2.79 4.25
N SER A 7 -44.45 -2.84 3.07
CA SER A 7 -45.22 -4.01 2.62
C SER A 7 -44.34 -5.26 2.53
N TYR A 8 -43.09 -5.10 2.10
CA TYR A 8 -42.11 -6.19 2.04
C TYR A 8 -41.70 -6.71 3.42
N LEU A 9 -41.56 -5.81 4.42
CA LEU A 9 -41.33 -6.19 5.82
C LEU A 9 -42.53 -6.92 6.42
N GLU A 10 -43.75 -6.41 6.21
CA GLU A 10 -44.99 -7.01 6.71
C GLU A 10 -45.21 -8.42 6.12
N GLU A 11 -44.88 -8.63 4.85
CA GLU A 11 -44.92 -9.94 4.22
C GLU A 11 -43.86 -10.89 4.79
N ARG A 12 -42.62 -10.42 4.93
CA ARG A 12 -41.48 -11.25 5.36
C ARG A 12 -41.53 -11.63 6.85
N TYR A 13 -42.06 -10.76 7.69
CA TYR A 13 -42.25 -10.99 9.12
C TYR A 13 -43.68 -11.40 9.46
N LYS A 14 -44.45 -11.93 8.49
CA LYS A 14 -45.82 -12.37 8.73
C LYS A 14 -45.87 -13.40 9.87
N GLY A 15 -46.51 -13.03 10.98
CA GLY A 15 -46.60 -13.87 12.19
C GLY A 15 -45.48 -13.66 13.23
N SER A 16 -44.59 -12.69 13.00
CA SER A 16 -43.47 -12.30 13.87
C SER A 16 -43.44 -10.79 14.10
N VAL A 17 -42.69 -10.34 15.10
CA VAL A 17 -42.50 -8.89 15.36
C VAL A 17 -41.40 -8.35 14.46
N ILE A 18 -41.68 -7.27 13.72
CA ILE A 18 -40.67 -6.55 12.93
C ILE A 18 -39.72 -5.82 13.89
N PRO A 19 -38.39 -5.95 13.74
CA PRO A 19 -37.43 -5.18 14.52
C PRO A 19 -37.70 -3.67 14.47
N PRO A 20 -37.75 -2.96 15.62
CA PRO A 20 -38.05 -1.53 15.66
C PRO A 20 -37.14 -0.68 14.77
N TRP A 21 -35.85 -1.03 14.69
CA TRP A 21 -34.91 -0.34 13.81
C TRP A 21 -35.29 -0.43 12.33
N LEU A 22 -35.81 -1.57 11.84
CA LEU A 22 -36.22 -1.71 10.43
C LEU A 22 -37.46 -0.86 10.10
N LEU A 23 -38.32 -0.60 11.09
CA LEU A 23 -39.44 0.32 10.94
C LEU A 23 -38.94 1.77 10.87
N ASN A 24 -38.02 2.17 11.75
CA ASN A 24 -37.40 3.48 11.71
C ASN A 24 -36.64 3.71 10.39
N PHE A 25 -35.87 2.70 9.95
CA PHE A 25 -35.15 2.73 8.68
C PHE A 25 -36.08 2.80 7.46
N ASN A 26 -37.31 2.29 7.57
CA ASN A 26 -38.30 2.45 6.51
C ASN A 26 -38.87 3.89 6.44
N GLU A 27 -39.02 4.55 7.59
CA GLU A 27 -39.57 5.91 7.70
C GLU A 27 -38.52 6.97 7.34
N ASP A 28 -37.35 6.91 7.96
CA ASP A 28 -36.20 7.77 7.70
C ASP A 28 -34.90 6.94 7.65
N PRO A 29 -34.50 6.48 6.46
CA PRO A 29 -33.33 5.60 6.30
C PRO A 29 -32.03 6.26 6.75
N GLU A 30 -31.88 7.57 6.52
CA GLU A 30 -30.64 8.28 6.81
C GLU A 30 -30.50 8.55 8.31
N ALA A 31 -31.56 9.02 8.96
CA ALA A 31 -31.56 9.23 10.40
C ALA A 31 -31.38 7.92 11.18
N ALA A 32 -32.08 6.85 10.76
CA ALA A 32 -31.95 5.54 11.40
C ALA A 32 -30.55 4.91 11.20
N LEU A 33 -29.92 5.17 10.05
CA LEU A 33 -28.53 4.78 9.79
C LEU A 33 -27.56 5.61 10.65
N HIS A 34 -27.76 6.92 10.75
CA HIS A 34 -26.96 7.81 11.58
C HIS A 34 -26.98 7.38 13.05
N ASP A 35 -28.15 7.06 13.60
CA ASP A 35 -28.29 6.55 14.97
C ASP A 35 -27.63 5.19 15.17
N LEU A 36 -27.68 4.32 14.16
CA LEU A 36 -27.05 3.00 14.19
C LEU A 36 -25.52 3.10 14.22
N LEU A 37 -24.95 3.90 13.33
CA LEU A 37 -23.50 4.14 13.25
C LEU A 37 -22.94 4.85 14.50
N ARG A 38 -23.81 5.40 15.35
CA ARG A 38 -23.44 6.00 16.63
C ARG A 38 -23.66 5.08 17.82
N GLY A 39 -24.19 3.88 17.58
CA GLY A 39 -24.50 2.90 18.63
C GLY A 39 -25.66 3.31 19.55
N ILE A 40 -26.53 4.24 19.12
CA ILE A 40 -27.71 4.70 19.88
C ILE A 40 -29.03 4.16 19.35
N ALA A 41 -28.99 3.43 18.22
CA ALA A 41 -30.18 2.83 17.63
C ALA A 41 -30.88 1.82 18.56
N PRO A 42 -32.23 1.78 18.55
CA PRO A 42 -33.00 0.82 19.34
C PRO A 42 -32.95 -0.58 18.71
N LEU A 43 -31.93 -1.36 19.08
CA LEU A 43 -31.69 -2.72 18.54
C LEU A 43 -32.26 -3.86 19.41
N GLY A 44 -32.73 -3.57 20.63
CA GLY A 44 -33.28 -4.57 21.53
C GLY A 44 -32.24 -5.66 21.88
N HIS A 45 -32.55 -6.92 21.58
CA HIS A 45 -31.64 -8.05 21.82
C HIS A 45 -30.39 -8.05 20.92
N LEU A 46 -30.37 -7.24 19.86
CA LEU A 46 -29.24 -7.09 18.94
C LEU A 46 -28.26 -5.98 19.34
N SER A 47 -28.44 -5.36 20.52
CA SER A 47 -27.62 -4.21 20.97
C SER A 47 -26.12 -4.51 21.21
N GLY A 48 -25.71 -5.79 21.12
CA GLY A 48 -24.31 -6.21 21.29
C GLY A 48 -23.58 -6.52 19.98
N SER A 49 -24.24 -6.42 18.84
CA SER A 49 -23.64 -6.66 17.52
C SER A 49 -23.08 -5.37 16.93
N ASP A 50 -22.00 -5.48 16.17
CA ASP A 50 -21.41 -4.33 15.50
C ASP A 50 -22.31 -3.84 14.34
N PRO A 51 -22.50 -2.52 14.17
CA PRO A 51 -23.38 -1.94 13.14
C PRO A 51 -23.15 -2.45 11.72
N ASP A 52 -21.90 -2.60 11.30
CA ASP A 52 -21.54 -3.06 9.96
C ASP A 52 -21.93 -4.53 9.73
N GLU A 53 -21.71 -5.40 10.72
CA GLU A 53 -22.15 -6.80 10.67
C GLU A 53 -23.67 -6.90 10.52
N LEU A 54 -24.43 -6.12 11.31
CA LEU A 54 -25.90 -6.10 11.22
C LEU A 54 -26.40 -5.64 9.85
N LEU A 55 -25.81 -4.57 9.31
CA LEU A 55 -26.18 -4.04 8.00
C LEU A 55 -25.93 -5.08 6.89
N LEU A 56 -24.80 -5.81 6.96
CA LEU A 56 -24.44 -6.87 6.03
C LEU A 56 -25.32 -8.12 6.19
N ASP A 57 -25.64 -8.53 7.40
CA ASP A 57 -26.53 -9.66 7.69
C ASP A 57 -27.92 -9.41 7.12
N TRP A 58 -28.47 -8.20 7.29
CA TRP A 58 -29.73 -7.83 6.66
C TRP A 58 -29.62 -7.75 5.14
N LEU A 59 -28.51 -7.22 4.61
CA LEU A 59 -28.27 -7.17 3.16
C LEU A 59 -28.25 -8.59 2.55
N GLN A 60 -27.59 -9.53 3.21
CA GLN A 60 -27.56 -10.94 2.83
C GLN A 60 -28.95 -11.58 2.98
N GLY A 61 -29.62 -11.35 4.11
CA GLY A 61 -30.90 -11.96 4.45
C GLY A 61 -32.03 -11.53 3.50
N PHE A 62 -32.16 -10.23 3.22
CA PHE A 62 -33.17 -9.70 2.30
C PHE A 62 -32.80 -9.92 0.83
N GLY A 63 -31.50 -10.05 0.53
CA GLY A 63 -30.97 -10.28 -0.80
C GLY A 63 -30.58 -9.00 -1.53
N LEU A 64 -29.67 -9.17 -2.50
CA LEU A 64 -28.94 -8.09 -3.17
C LEU A 64 -29.81 -7.13 -3.99
N ASN A 65 -30.95 -7.60 -4.51
CA ASN A 65 -31.88 -6.81 -5.32
C ASN A 65 -33.10 -6.31 -4.53
N SER A 66 -33.08 -6.48 -3.21
CA SER A 66 -34.20 -6.13 -2.33
C SER A 66 -34.40 -4.61 -2.23
N PRO A 67 -35.60 -4.15 -1.81
CA PRO A 67 -35.81 -2.74 -1.47
C PRO A 67 -34.86 -2.26 -0.37
N TYR A 68 -34.52 -3.12 0.60
CA TYR A 68 -33.54 -2.83 1.65
C TYR A 68 -32.17 -2.47 1.06
N ALA A 69 -31.63 -3.29 0.16
CA ALA A 69 -30.32 -3.06 -0.46
C ALA A 69 -30.24 -1.70 -1.18
N ARG A 70 -31.31 -1.31 -1.90
CA ARG A 70 -31.40 0.00 -2.56
C ARG A 70 -31.51 1.16 -1.57
N MET A 71 -32.29 0.98 -0.51
CA MET A 71 -32.46 2.00 0.53
C MET A 71 -31.16 2.21 1.32
N LEU A 72 -30.43 1.12 1.62
CA LEU A 72 -29.14 1.18 2.30
C LEU A 72 -28.06 1.87 1.45
N ASP A 73 -27.97 1.54 0.15
CA ASP A 73 -27.04 2.24 -0.76
C ASP A 73 -27.35 3.75 -0.83
N SER A 74 -28.63 4.11 -0.97
CA SER A 74 -29.06 5.52 -0.98
C SER A 74 -28.78 6.22 0.35
N ALA A 75 -29.05 5.57 1.48
CA ALA A 75 -28.85 6.14 2.81
C ALA A 75 -27.37 6.37 3.10
N LEU A 76 -26.50 5.39 2.83
CA LEU A 76 -25.05 5.55 2.96
C LEU A 76 -24.50 6.61 2.02
N THR A 77 -25.03 6.70 0.79
CA THR A 77 -24.64 7.75 -0.17
C THR A 77 -24.95 9.14 0.39
N HIS A 78 -26.18 9.39 0.85
CA HIS A 78 -26.54 10.69 1.41
C HIS A 78 -25.79 10.99 2.71
N TRP A 79 -25.63 10.00 3.58
CA TRP A 79 -24.90 10.14 4.84
C TRP A 79 -23.44 10.54 4.60
N ILE A 80 -22.75 9.89 3.64
CA ILE A 80 -21.39 10.28 3.25
C ILE A 80 -21.38 11.71 2.71
N ASP A 81 -22.37 12.09 1.90
CA ASP A 81 -22.42 13.41 1.28
C ASP A 81 -22.60 14.53 2.31
N HIS A 82 -23.53 14.36 3.25
CA HIS A 82 -23.90 15.36 4.25
C HIS A 82 -22.83 15.54 5.34
N HIS A 83 -22.14 14.46 5.72
CA HIS A 83 -21.19 14.48 6.83
C HIS A 83 -19.72 14.60 6.39
N TRP A 84 -19.43 14.64 5.09
CA TRP A 84 -18.05 14.82 4.62
C TRP A 84 -17.49 16.19 4.98
N GLY A 85 -16.32 16.22 5.63
CA GLY A 85 -15.71 17.47 6.11
C GLY A 85 -16.16 17.88 7.51
N GLU A 86 -17.15 17.19 8.10
CA GLU A 86 -17.54 17.37 9.49
C GLU A 86 -16.69 16.45 10.38
N ILE A 87 -15.70 17.02 11.09
CA ILE A 87 -14.80 16.26 11.98
C ILE A 87 -15.58 15.61 13.14
N LEU A 88 -16.73 16.17 13.51
CA LEU A 88 -17.61 15.68 14.56
C LEU A 88 -19.05 15.62 14.03
N LEU A 89 -19.70 14.46 14.19
CA LEU A 89 -21.09 14.28 13.80
C LEU A 89 -22.03 15.08 14.72
N PRO A 90 -23.01 15.83 14.18
CA PRO A 90 -23.97 16.59 14.98
C PRO A 90 -24.68 15.73 16.05
N GLY A 91 -24.71 16.24 17.28
CA GLY A 91 -25.39 15.57 18.40
C GLY A 91 -24.60 14.43 19.03
N THR A 92 -23.40 14.08 18.54
CA THR A 92 -22.42 13.37 19.38
C THR A 92 -21.93 14.37 20.44
N ILE A 93 -21.74 13.93 21.69
CA ILE A 93 -20.80 14.63 22.58
C ILE A 93 -19.50 14.72 21.78
N GLU A 94 -18.80 15.86 21.73
CA GLU A 94 -17.60 16.14 20.92
C GLU A 94 -16.51 15.02 21.01
N ASP A 95 -16.79 13.85 20.45
CA ASP A 95 -16.11 12.58 20.65
C ASP A 95 -15.68 12.10 19.27
N ALA A 96 -14.46 12.51 18.93
CA ALA A 96 -13.80 12.15 17.67
C ALA A 96 -13.70 10.63 17.50
N THR A 97 -13.64 9.85 18.59
CA THR A 97 -13.62 8.38 18.52
C THR A 97 -14.95 7.83 18.06
N VAL A 98 -16.09 8.37 18.53
CA VAL A 98 -17.42 7.97 18.03
C VAL A 98 -17.58 8.34 16.55
N THR A 99 -17.11 9.52 16.16
CA THR A 99 -17.17 9.95 14.75
C THR A 99 -16.29 9.08 13.85
N SER A 100 -15.04 8.83 14.23
CA SER A 100 -14.13 7.95 13.49
C SER A 100 -14.66 6.51 13.40
N GLN A 101 -15.20 5.98 14.50
CA GLN A 101 -15.81 4.64 14.52
C GLN A 101 -17.05 4.55 13.65
N ALA A 102 -17.90 5.59 13.63
CA ALA A 102 -19.05 5.65 12.73
C ALA A 102 -18.63 5.61 11.25
N TRP A 103 -17.58 6.37 10.89
CA TRP A 103 -16.98 6.32 9.55
C TRP A 103 -16.41 4.94 9.23
N LEU A 104 -15.72 4.29 10.18
CA LEU A 104 -15.22 2.93 10.00
C LEU A 104 -16.35 1.95 9.74
N TRP A 105 -17.41 1.94 10.54
CA TRP A 105 -18.55 1.04 10.31
C TRP A 105 -19.24 1.29 8.97
N ALA A 106 -19.44 2.57 8.60
CA ALA A 106 -20.02 2.91 7.30
C ALA A 106 -19.15 2.41 6.14
N ILE A 107 -17.83 2.64 6.21
CA ILE A 107 -16.89 2.23 5.17
C ILE A 107 -16.72 0.71 5.16
N ASP A 108 -16.70 0.04 6.30
CA ASP A 108 -16.53 -1.41 6.42
C ASP A 108 -17.73 -2.17 5.88
N THR A 109 -18.93 -1.62 6.07
CA THR A 109 -20.15 -2.09 5.40
C THR A 109 -19.97 -2.05 3.88
N ILE A 110 -19.38 -0.97 3.33
CA ILE A 110 -19.08 -0.86 1.90
C ILE A 110 -17.96 -1.83 1.50
N VAL A 111 -16.87 -1.95 2.26
CA VAL A 111 -15.73 -2.85 1.98
C VAL A 111 -16.21 -4.28 1.77
N ALA A 112 -17.08 -4.76 2.66
CA ALA A 112 -17.54 -6.15 2.70
C ALA A 112 -18.74 -6.43 1.79
N SER A 113 -19.44 -5.41 1.29
CA SER A 113 -20.63 -5.56 0.45
C SER A 113 -20.44 -6.51 -0.77
N PRO A 114 -19.28 -6.55 -1.46
CA PRO A 114 -19.08 -7.46 -2.59
C PRO A 114 -18.99 -8.94 -2.17
N LEU A 115 -18.62 -9.22 -0.92
CA LEU A 115 -18.55 -10.58 -0.39
C LEU A 115 -19.95 -11.19 -0.23
N VAL A 116 -20.97 -10.35 0.00
CA VAL A 116 -22.38 -10.76 0.03
C VAL A 116 -22.87 -11.12 -1.39
N ALA A 117 -22.21 -10.58 -2.42
CA ALA A 117 -22.61 -10.69 -3.83
C ALA A 117 -21.90 -11.81 -4.63
N GLN A 118 -21.29 -12.82 -3.97
CA GLN A 118 -20.51 -13.89 -4.61
C GLN A 118 -21.35 -14.85 -5.48
N GLN A 119 -21.95 -14.34 -6.55
CA GLN A 119 -22.33 -15.09 -7.74
C GLN A 119 -21.26 -14.85 -8.81
N ASP A 120 -20.70 -15.94 -9.35
CA ASP A 120 -19.66 -15.90 -10.38
C ASP A 120 -20.11 -15.03 -11.59
N GLY A 121 -19.33 -13.99 -11.88
CA GLY A 121 -19.52 -13.15 -13.07
C GLY A 121 -20.17 -11.77 -12.83
N THR A 122 -20.59 -11.45 -11.60
CA THR A 122 -21.12 -10.12 -11.26
C THR A 122 -20.06 -9.04 -11.47
N THR A 123 -20.37 -8.01 -12.26
CA THR A 123 -19.45 -6.88 -12.48
C THR A 123 -19.53 -5.89 -11.30
N PRO A 124 -18.45 -5.15 -10.99
CA PRO A 124 -18.44 -4.27 -9.81
C PRO A 124 -19.56 -3.21 -9.78
N GLN A 125 -20.04 -2.79 -10.94
CA GLN A 125 -21.18 -1.86 -11.09
C GLN A 125 -22.50 -2.40 -10.53
N HIS A 126 -22.60 -3.72 -10.36
CA HIS A 126 -23.78 -4.41 -9.83
C HIS A 126 -23.55 -4.92 -8.40
N TYR A 127 -22.42 -4.59 -7.76
CA TYR A 127 -22.25 -4.85 -6.33
C TYR A 127 -23.21 -4.00 -5.51
N PRO A 128 -23.72 -4.52 -4.39
CA PRO A 128 -24.49 -3.70 -3.47
C PRO A 128 -23.64 -2.55 -2.94
N LEU A 129 -24.26 -1.42 -2.63
CA LEU A 129 -23.59 -0.23 -2.10
C LEU A 129 -22.60 0.44 -3.09
N PHE A 130 -22.74 0.17 -4.39
CA PHE A 130 -21.90 0.77 -5.43
C PHE A 130 -22.06 2.30 -5.49
N GLY A 131 -23.26 2.83 -5.26
CA GLY A 131 -23.51 4.28 -5.21
C GLY A 131 -22.70 4.95 -4.10
N ALA A 132 -22.74 4.38 -2.89
CA ALA A 132 -21.98 4.86 -1.75
C ALA A 132 -20.47 4.80 -1.99
N SER A 133 -19.95 3.69 -2.56
CA SER A 133 -18.54 3.55 -2.91
C SER A 133 -18.08 4.55 -3.98
N LYS A 134 -18.93 4.82 -4.98
CA LYS A 134 -18.64 5.81 -6.02
C LYS A 134 -18.53 7.22 -5.43
N LEU A 135 -19.46 7.62 -4.57
CA LEU A 135 -19.38 8.93 -3.92
C LEU A 135 -18.16 9.02 -2.99
N LEU A 136 -17.89 7.96 -2.21
CA LEU A 136 -16.71 7.88 -1.36
C LEU A 136 -15.43 8.10 -2.15
N ARG A 137 -15.32 7.50 -3.35
CA ARG A 137 -14.21 7.72 -4.28
C ARG A 137 -14.10 9.18 -4.72
N GLU A 138 -15.20 9.82 -5.12
CA GLU A 138 -15.21 11.22 -5.54
C GLU A 138 -14.73 12.15 -4.42
N ARG A 139 -15.24 11.93 -3.21
CA ARG A 139 -14.88 12.69 -2.02
C ARG A 139 -13.42 12.48 -1.59
N MET A 140 -12.94 11.24 -1.56
CA MET A 140 -11.54 10.88 -1.29
C MET A 140 -10.54 11.52 -2.26
N LEU A 141 -10.90 11.63 -3.55
CA LEU A 141 -10.03 12.26 -4.54
C LEU A 141 -10.04 13.78 -4.45
N ALA A 142 -11.14 14.38 -3.98
CA ALA A 142 -11.28 15.81 -3.78
C ALA A 142 -10.56 16.29 -2.50
N ASP A 143 -10.72 15.56 -1.39
CA ASP A 143 -10.06 15.86 -0.11
C ASP A 143 -9.59 14.58 0.59
N ARG A 144 -8.27 14.43 0.66
CA ARG A 144 -7.61 13.29 1.31
C ARG A 144 -7.37 13.51 2.79
N ARG A 145 -7.51 14.75 3.30
CA ARG A 145 -7.19 15.05 4.69
C ARG A 145 -8.30 14.61 5.61
N PHE A 146 -9.56 14.80 5.22
CA PHE A 146 -10.71 14.50 6.06
C PHE A 146 -10.67 13.13 6.75
N LEU A 147 -10.60 12.02 5.98
CA LEU A 147 -10.53 10.68 6.60
C LEU A 147 -9.15 10.37 7.21
N ASN A 148 -8.09 11.02 6.72
CA ASN A 148 -6.73 10.83 7.24
C ASN A 148 -6.56 11.43 8.63
N ASP A 149 -7.24 12.55 8.90
CA ASP A 149 -7.21 13.24 10.19
C ASP A 149 -7.87 12.40 11.31
N MET A 150 -8.66 11.39 10.92
CA MET A 150 -9.25 10.39 11.82
C MET A 150 -8.45 9.07 11.88
N THR A 151 -7.32 8.97 11.15
CA THR A 151 -6.47 7.77 11.18
C THR A 151 -5.57 7.77 12.41
N GLU A 152 -5.68 6.72 13.22
CA GLU A 152 -4.88 6.55 14.43
C GLU A 152 -3.80 5.48 14.26
N GLY A 153 -4.06 4.47 13.40
CA GLY A 153 -3.13 3.37 13.12
C GLY A 153 -3.76 2.31 12.21
N ARG A 154 -3.04 1.23 11.87
CA ARG A 154 -3.48 0.21 10.88
C ARG A 154 -4.87 -0.39 11.15
N THR A 155 -5.25 -0.52 12.41
CA THR A 155 -6.55 -1.09 12.82
C THR A 155 -7.67 -0.05 12.87
N HIS A 156 -7.33 1.23 12.89
CA HIS A 156 -8.26 2.35 13.00
C HIS A 156 -7.85 3.42 11.96
N ASP A 157 -8.00 3.04 10.69
CA ASP A 157 -7.61 3.85 9.54
C ASP A 157 -8.79 4.03 8.57
N PRO A 158 -9.71 4.98 8.83
CA PRO A 158 -10.87 5.21 7.97
C PRO A 158 -10.47 5.45 6.52
N GLN A 159 -9.38 6.19 6.29
CA GLN A 159 -8.87 6.42 4.95
C GLN A 159 -8.34 5.15 4.29
N GLY A 160 -7.59 4.33 5.02
CA GLY A 160 -7.11 3.03 4.54
C GLY A 160 -8.25 2.09 4.18
N ARG A 161 -9.29 2.01 5.03
CA ARG A 161 -10.51 1.24 4.75
C ARG A 161 -11.25 1.79 3.54
N ALA A 162 -11.30 3.11 3.35
CA ALA A 162 -11.89 3.72 2.17
C ALA A 162 -11.15 3.31 0.89
N TRP A 163 -9.81 3.23 0.91
CA TRP A 163 -9.05 2.73 -0.23
C TRP A 163 -9.39 1.28 -0.57
N ILE A 164 -9.62 0.42 0.42
CA ILE A 164 -10.08 -0.96 0.19
C ILE A 164 -11.49 -0.97 -0.43
N ALA A 165 -12.42 -0.16 0.11
CA ALA A 165 -13.78 -0.05 -0.41
C ALA A 165 -13.78 0.35 -1.89
N ILE A 166 -12.97 1.36 -2.24
CA ILE A 166 -12.77 1.83 -3.61
C ILE A 166 -12.13 0.75 -4.49
N ALA A 167 -11.10 0.06 -3.98
CA ALA A 167 -10.42 -1.01 -4.71
C ALA A 167 -11.37 -2.16 -5.05
N ASN A 168 -12.28 -2.53 -4.15
CA ASN A 168 -13.24 -3.61 -4.35
C ASN A 168 -14.34 -3.25 -5.37
N HIS A 169 -14.62 -1.97 -5.57
CA HIS A 169 -15.70 -1.46 -6.44
C HIS A 169 -15.22 -0.79 -7.73
N GLN A 170 -13.92 -0.79 -8.03
CA GLN A 170 -13.39 -0.08 -9.19
C GLN A 170 -13.85 -0.67 -10.52
N VAL A 171 -14.16 0.20 -11.47
CA VAL A 171 -14.74 -0.14 -12.79
C VAL A 171 -13.89 0.29 -13.97
N ASP A 172 -12.87 1.11 -13.71
CA ASP A 172 -11.96 1.67 -14.69
C ASP A 172 -10.52 1.70 -14.15
N GLN A 173 -9.56 2.17 -14.96
CA GLN A 173 -8.15 2.25 -14.56
C GLN A 173 -7.68 3.64 -14.14
N THR A 174 -8.59 4.60 -13.95
CA THR A 174 -8.22 5.99 -13.68
C THR A 174 -7.50 6.15 -12.33
N LEU A 175 -7.70 5.20 -11.39
CA LEU A 175 -7.01 5.15 -10.10
C LEU A 175 -5.59 4.59 -10.15
N LEU A 176 -5.09 4.16 -11.31
CA LEU A 176 -3.76 3.54 -11.44
C LEU A 176 -2.64 4.40 -10.83
N ASN A 177 -2.67 5.70 -11.07
CA ASN A 177 -1.65 6.61 -10.52
C ASN A 177 -1.74 6.73 -8.99
N GLU A 178 -2.94 6.64 -8.42
CA GLU A 178 -3.12 6.64 -6.96
C GLU A 178 -2.62 5.36 -6.33
N TRP A 179 -2.85 4.22 -6.98
CA TRP A 179 -2.28 2.96 -6.53
C TRP A 179 -0.75 2.98 -6.59
N TRP A 180 -0.16 3.58 -7.64
CA TRP A 180 1.28 3.81 -7.69
C TRP A 180 1.79 4.70 -6.57
N ARG A 181 1.07 5.79 -6.26
CA ARG A 181 1.41 6.68 -5.15
C ARG A 181 1.45 5.90 -3.83
N LEU A 182 0.40 5.13 -3.53
CA LEU A 182 0.30 4.37 -2.28
C LEU A 182 1.40 3.33 -2.12
N VAL A 183 1.72 2.54 -3.16
CA VAL A 183 2.81 1.54 -3.07
C VAL A 183 4.20 2.18 -3.06
N SER A 184 4.35 3.40 -3.56
CA SER A 184 5.59 4.17 -3.47
C SER A 184 5.80 4.86 -2.12
N LEU A 185 4.81 4.81 -1.23
CA LEU A 185 4.86 5.29 0.16
C LEU A 185 5.53 6.66 0.31
N PRO A 186 4.90 7.75 -0.16
CA PRO A 186 5.41 9.09 0.05
C PRO A 186 5.54 9.40 1.55
N PRO A 187 6.38 10.36 1.97
CA PRO A 187 6.76 10.55 3.37
C PRO A 187 5.59 10.74 4.35
N ASP A 188 4.48 11.31 3.89
CA ASP A 188 3.24 11.54 4.64
C ASP A 188 2.32 10.31 4.74
N GLU A 189 2.62 9.23 4.00
CA GLU A 189 1.82 8.02 3.97
C GLU A 189 2.31 7.00 5.03
N PRO A 190 1.42 6.50 5.91
CA PRO A 190 1.72 5.36 6.76
C PRO A 190 2.20 4.16 5.96
N TRP A 191 3.28 3.51 6.41
CA TRP A 191 3.96 2.44 5.67
C TRP A 191 3.03 1.25 5.36
N TYR A 192 2.10 0.93 6.25
CA TYR A 192 1.18 -0.20 6.08
C TYR A 192 0.14 0.03 4.98
N ARG A 193 -0.11 1.28 4.55
CA ARG A 193 -1.06 1.58 3.47
C ARG A 193 -0.56 1.17 2.08
N GLY A 194 0.71 0.82 1.95
CA GLY A 194 1.25 0.18 0.75
C GLY A 194 0.50 -1.10 0.39
N GLU A 195 0.02 -1.87 1.38
CA GLU A 195 -0.82 -3.05 1.16
C GLU A 195 -2.14 -2.68 0.45
N TYR A 196 -2.78 -1.57 0.83
CA TYR A 196 -4.02 -1.11 0.20
C TYR A 196 -3.79 -0.72 -1.25
N GLY A 197 -2.63 -0.12 -1.55
CA GLY A 197 -2.18 0.10 -2.93
C GLY A 197 -2.07 -1.19 -3.74
N LEU A 198 -1.51 -2.25 -3.17
CA LEU A 198 -1.43 -3.57 -3.80
C LEU A 198 -2.81 -4.20 -4.03
N ILE A 199 -3.72 -4.08 -3.05
CA ILE A 199 -5.12 -4.52 -3.20
C ILE A 199 -5.79 -3.77 -4.36
N GLY A 200 -5.55 -2.47 -4.49
CA GLY A 200 -5.98 -1.65 -5.62
C GLY A 200 -5.46 -2.14 -6.97
N LEU A 201 -4.15 -2.39 -7.09
CA LEU A 201 -3.52 -2.92 -8.31
C LEU A 201 -4.01 -4.34 -8.66
N ARG A 202 -4.33 -5.15 -7.65
CA ARG A 202 -4.89 -6.49 -7.84
C ARG A 202 -6.28 -6.45 -8.46
N HIS A 203 -7.14 -5.55 -7.98
CA HIS A 203 -8.53 -5.40 -8.43
C HIS A 203 -8.67 -4.48 -9.65
N LEU A 204 -7.57 -3.92 -10.16
CA LEU A 204 -7.59 -3.05 -11.32
C LEU A 204 -8.24 -3.77 -12.52
N PRO A 205 -9.26 -3.19 -13.17
CA PRO A 205 -9.93 -3.83 -14.29
C PRO A 205 -8.95 -4.05 -15.43
N LEU A 206 -9.03 -5.21 -16.08
CA LEU A 206 -8.14 -5.53 -17.20
C LEU A 206 -8.44 -4.60 -18.40
N GLU A 207 -7.39 -4.06 -19.04
CA GLU A 207 -7.53 -3.27 -20.29
C GLU A 207 -8.18 -4.10 -21.41
N ASN A 208 -8.02 -5.42 -21.34
CA ASN A 208 -8.65 -6.36 -22.23
C ASN A 208 -9.29 -7.51 -21.41
N PRO A 209 -10.63 -7.62 -21.39
CA PRO A 209 -11.35 -8.69 -20.68
C PRO A 209 -10.94 -10.11 -21.09
N GLY A 210 -10.38 -10.30 -22.29
CA GLY A 210 -9.86 -11.59 -22.77
C GLY A 210 -8.58 -12.08 -22.09
N LEU A 211 -7.97 -11.26 -21.21
CA LEU A 211 -6.77 -11.60 -20.43
C LEU A 211 -7.09 -12.05 -18.99
N ARG A 212 -8.36 -12.35 -18.69
CA ARG A 212 -8.79 -12.80 -17.37
C ARG A 212 -8.02 -14.06 -16.96
N GLY A 213 -7.37 -14.01 -15.78
CA GLY A 213 -6.52 -15.10 -15.27
C GLY A 213 -5.04 -15.05 -15.71
N GLY A 214 -4.60 -14.01 -16.43
CA GLY A 214 -3.20 -13.79 -16.77
C GLY A 214 -2.36 -13.20 -15.63
N PHE A 215 -1.02 -13.25 -15.78
CA PHE A 215 -0.08 -12.66 -14.81
C PHE A 215 -0.28 -11.15 -14.68
N ASN A 216 -0.59 -10.68 -13.46
CA ASN A 216 -0.81 -9.26 -13.18
C ASN A 216 0.52 -8.51 -13.07
N LYS A 217 1.01 -8.00 -14.21
CA LYS A 217 2.26 -7.22 -14.28
C LYS A 217 2.23 -5.97 -13.40
N LYS A 218 1.07 -5.33 -13.25
CA LYS A 218 0.92 -4.11 -12.44
C LYS A 218 1.07 -4.44 -10.95
N LEU A 219 0.49 -5.55 -10.49
CA LEU A 219 0.69 -6.04 -9.12
C LEU A 219 2.16 -6.40 -8.85
N ALA A 220 2.83 -7.07 -9.79
CA ALA A 220 4.25 -7.40 -9.66
C ALA A 220 5.11 -6.13 -9.55
N GLU A 221 4.92 -5.17 -10.46
CA GLU A 221 5.60 -3.86 -10.41
C GLU A 221 5.30 -3.10 -9.11
N GLY A 222 4.07 -3.19 -8.59
CA GLY A 222 3.68 -2.58 -7.33
C GLY A 222 4.40 -3.17 -6.13
N LEU A 223 4.58 -4.49 -6.10
CA LEU A 223 5.37 -5.14 -5.07
C LEU A 223 6.83 -4.69 -5.11
N GLY A 224 7.45 -4.61 -6.29
CA GLY A 224 8.84 -4.14 -6.37
C GLY A 224 8.98 -2.70 -5.86
N ARG A 225 8.06 -1.80 -6.24
CA ARG A 225 8.05 -0.41 -5.74
C ARG A 225 7.83 -0.33 -4.24
N LEU A 226 6.96 -1.17 -3.69
CA LEU A 226 6.74 -1.23 -2.25
C LEU A 226 7.96 -1.76 -1.51
N GLY A 227 8.63 -2.79 -2.04
CA GLY A 227 9.88 -3.30 -1.51
C GLY A 227 10.97 -2.23 -1.50
N GLU A 228 11.12 -1.48 -2.59
CA GLU A 228 12.06 -0.34 -2.67
C GLU A 228 11.73 0.75 -1.65
N ALA A 229 10.45 1.04 -1.47
CA ALA A 229 10.01 2.06 -0.51
C ALA A 229 10.24 1.61 0.95
N PHE A 230 9.96 0.35 1.28
CA PHE A 230 10.30 -0.22 2.58
C PHE A 230 11.80 -0.27 2.83
N TRP A 231 12.58 -0.65 1.83
CA TRP A 231 14.03 -0.66 1.92
C TRP A 231 14.59 0.73 2.17
N LYS A 232 14.09 1.72 1.42
CA LYS A 232 14.46 3.13 1.60
C LYS A 232 14.12 3.60 3.02
N ARG A 233 12.89 3.34 3.49
CA ARG A 233 12.47 3.70 4.86
C ARG A 233 13.28 2.99 5.95
N ALA A 234 13.72 1.76 5.70
CA ALA A 234 14.58 1.03 6.62
C ALA A 234 15.98 1.65 6.69
N LYS A 235 16.57 1.98 5.53
CA LYS A 235 17.87 2.68 5.47
C LYS A 235 17.84 4.06 6.12
N GLU A 236 16.73 4.77 5.97
CA GLU A 236 16.51 6.08 6.57
C GLU A 236 16.18 6.00 8.07
N GLY A 237 15.90 4.81 8.62
CA GLY A 237 15.60 4.61 10.04
C GLY A 237 14.11 4.75 10.42
N TRP A 238 13.25 5.12 9.48
CA TRP A 238 11.79 5.24 9.68
C TRP A 238 11.08 3.92 10.00
N LEU A 239 11.66 2.78 9.61
CA LEU A 239 11.08 1.46 9.82
C LEU A 239 12.19 0.46 10.19
N LEU A 240 11.98 -0.36 11.22
CA LEU A 240 12.95 -1.41 11.56
C LEU A 240 13.10 -2.38 10.37
N GLU A 241 14.34 -2.66 9.97
CA GLU A 241 14.65 -3.55 8.84
C GLU A 241 13.98 -4.93 8.97
N ASP A 242 14.00 -5.54 10.15
CA ASP A 242 13.32 -6.83 10.40
C ASP A 242 11.80 -6.73 10.18
N MET A 243 11.19 -5.61 10.56
CA MET A 243 9.76 -5.39 10.37
C MET A 243 9.42 -5.16 8.90
N ALA A 244 10.22 -4.34 8.22
CA ALA A 244 10.06 -3.99 6.82
C ALA A 244 10.23 -5.23 5.91
N SER A 245 11.29 -6.00 6.15
CA SER A 245 11.58 -7.23 5.41
C SER A 245 10.53 -8.32 5.66
N SER A 246 10.08 -8.50 6.91
CA SER A 246 9.03 -9.47 7.26
C SER A 246 7.69 -9.12 6.62
N GLU A 247 7.27 -7.85 6.68
CA GLU A 247 6.02 -7.42 6.04
C GLU A 247 6.12 -7.57 4.51
N PHE A 248 7.24 -7.17 3.91
CA PHE A 248 7.48 -7.34 2.47
C PHE A 248 7.37 -8.81 2.07
N ALA A 249 8.04 -9.71 2.78
CA ALA A 249 8.00 -11.15 2.53
C ALA A 249 6.58 -11.71 2.65
N SER A 250 5.81 -11.26 3.64
CA SER A 250 4.40 -11.65 3.81
C SER A 250 3.55 -11.25 2.60
N LEU A 251 3.66 -10.00 2.15
CA LEU A 251 2.92 -9.47 1.00
C LEU A 251 3.29 -10.18 -0.32
N VAL A 252 4.58 -10.46 -0.50
CA VAL A 252 5.10 -11.24 -1.63
C VAL A 252 4.51 -12.65 -1.62
N ASN A 253 4.56 -13.35 -0.48
CA ASN A 253 4.04 -14.71 -0.35
C ASN A 253 2.54 -14.76 -0.65
N LEU A 254 1.78 -13.79 -0.11
CA LEU A 254 0.35 -13.65 -0.33
C LEU A 254 0.02 -13.44 -1.82
N ALA A 255 0.73 -12.53 -2.49
CA ALA A 255 0.54 -12.24 -3.92
C ALA A 255 0.93 -13.43 -4.82
N MET A 256 2.02 -14.12 -4.49
CA MET A 256 2.49 -15.29 -5.24
C MET A 256 1.58 -16.51 -5.04
N ARG A 257 1.01 -16.71 -3.85
CA ARG A 257 0.08 -17.81 -3.55
C ARG A 257 -1.20 -17.74 -4.40
N TRP A 258 -1.64 -16.54 -4.75
CA TRP A 258 -2.81 -16.32 -5.60
C TRP A 258 -2.51 -16.35 -7.12
N SER A 259 -1.27 -16.63 -7.52
CA SER A 259 -0.82 -16.58 -8.92
C SER A 259 -0.17 -17.89 -9.36
N THR A 260 -0.72 -18.53 -10.39
CA THR A 260 -0.25 -19.82 -10.95
C THR A 260 1.00 -19.70 -11.87
N PHE A 261 1.81 -18.65 -11.70
CA PHE A 261 2.92 -18.28 -12.62
C PHE A 261 4.29 -18.15 -11.92
N PRO A 262 4.85 -19.21 -11.32
CA PRO A 262 6.11 -19.15 -10.56
C PRO A 262 7.31 -18.67 -11.39
N ASP A 263 7.38 -19.02 -12.68
CA ASP A 263 8.47 -18.59 -13.57
C ASP A 263 8.43 -17.09 -13.90
N ARG A 264 7.23 -16.50 -13.98
CA ARG A 264 7.05 -15.06 -14.22
C ARG A 264 7.51 -14.24 -13.02
N TRP A 265 7.17 -14.70 -11.81
CA TRP A 265 7.66 -14.10 -10.58
C TRP A 265 9.18 -14.17 -10.48
N ARG A 266 9.78 -15.35 -10.70
CA ARG A 266 11.25 -15.49 -10.70
C ARG A 266 11.94 -14.53 -11.68
N ASN A 267 11.42 -14.40 -12.90
CA ASN A 267 11.98 -13.47 -13.89
C ASN A 267 11.83 -12.00 -13.48
N TYR A 268 10.68 -11.64 -12.89
CA TYR A 268 10.46 -10.30 -12.35
C TYR A 268 11.46 -9.98 -11.22
N TRP A 269 11.61 -10.86 -10.23
CA TRP A 269 12.54 -10.68 -9.12
C TRP A 269 13.99 -10.59 -9.58
N ARG A 270 14.39 -11.39 -10.56
CA ARG A 270 15.73 -11.30 -11.16
C ARG A 270 15.95 -9.94 -11.84
N HIS A 271 14.95 -9.44 -12.56
CA HIS A 271 15.04 -8.12 -13.18
C HIS A 271 15.16 -7.00 -12.14
N LEU A 272 14.37 -7.08 -11.06
CA LEU A 272 14.45 -6.13 -9.96
C LEU A 272 15.80 -6.18 -9.23
N ALA A 273 16.32 -7.37 -8.96
CA ALA A 273 17.65 -7.55 -8.36
C ALA A 273 18.76 -6.92 -9.21
N ARG A 274 18.70 -7.08 -10.54
CA ARG A 274 19.67 -6.45 -11.47
C ARG A 274 19.60 -4.92 -11.47
N ARG A 275 18.40 -4.33 -11.30
CA ARG A 275 18.24 -2.87 -11.17
C ARG A 275 18.96 -2.34 -9.93
N HIS A 276 19.12 -3.18 -8.90
CA HIS A 276 19.75 -2.87 -7.62
C HIS A 276 21.03 -3.67 -7.38
N GLN A 277 21.77 -4.00 -8.44
CA GLN A 277 22.98 -4.84 -8.37
C GLN A 277 24.03 -4.34 -7.37
N ASP A 278 24.03 -3.04 -7.05
CA ASP A 278 24.97 -2.39 -6.14
C ASP A 278 24.44 -2.32 -4.68
N ASP A 279 23.24 -2.86 -4.40
CA ASP A 279 22.59 -2.83 -3.08
C ASP A 279 22.27 -4.25 -2.58
N GLU A 280 23.30 -4.97 -2.11
CA GLU A 280 23.20 -6.36 -1.63
C GLU A 280 22.15 -6.53 -0.51
N GLY A 281 21.96 -5.50 0.32
CA GLY A 281 20.98 -5.53 1.40
C GLY A 281 19.54 -5.61 0.89
N PHE A 282 19.19 -4.82 -0.14
CA PHE A 282 17.86 -4.92 -0.76
C PHE A 282 17.66 -6.25 -1.48
N ILE A 283 18.71 -6.71 -2.18
CA ILE A 283 18.66 -7.98 -2.91
C ILE A 283 18.35 -9.15 -1.96
N ALA A 284 18.88 -9.12 -0.72
CA ALA A 284 18.63 -10.13 0.28
C ALA A 284 17.14 -10.25 0.70
N TRP A 285 16.34 -9.19 0.52
CA TRP A 285 14.91 -9.22 0.80
C TRP A 285 14.08 -9.85 -0.32
N LEU A 286 14.64 -9.98 -1.52
CA LEU A 286 13.92 -10.49 -2.68
C LEU A 286 13.73 -12.01 -2.56
N PRO A 287 12.56 -12.56 -2.94
CA PRO A 287 12.25 -13.99 -2.86
C PRO A 287 12.91 -14.78 -4.01
N ILE A 288 14.22 -14.62 -4.18
CA ILE A 288 15.02 -15.27 -5.21
C ILE A 288 16.26 -15.93 -4.58
N PRO A 289 16.52 -17.22 -4.84
CA PRO A 289 17.72 -17.87 -4.34
C PRO A 289 18.99 -17.19 -4.86
N GLY A 290 20.04 -17.11 -4.03
CA GLY A 290 21.33 -16.53 -4.45
C GLY A 290 21.94 -17.21 -5.69
N SER A 291 21.66 -18.51 -5.89
CA SER A 291 22.03 -19.24 -7.11
C SER A 291 21.40 -18.68 -8.38
N ASP A 292 20.23 -18.04 -8.27
CA ASP A 292 19.44 -17.56 -9.40
C ASP A 292 19.70 -16.07 -9.72
N LEU A 293 20.46 -15.37 -8.84
CA LEU A 293 20.96 -14.00 -9.04
C LEU A 293 22.10 -13.95 -10.06
N HIS A 294 23.04 -14.90 -9.97
CA HIS A 294 24.22 -14.99 -10.84
C HIS A 294 24.07 -15.97 -12.00
N GLN A 295 22.94 -16.70 -12.08
CA GLN A 295 22.61 -17.44 -13.29
C GLN A 295 22.50 -16.43 -14.45
N SER A 296 23.42 -16.55 -15.41
CA SER A 296 23.15 -16.10 -16.78
C SER A 296 21.79 -16.66 -17.19
N GLU A 297 21.09 -16.01 -18.13
CA GLU A 297 19.69 -16.30 -18.52
C GLU A 297 19.39 -17.75 -18.98
N HIS A 298 20.27 -18.70 -18.74
CA HIS A 298 20.28 -20.07 -19.19
C HIS A 298 20.45 -21.04 -18.00
N ALA A 299 19.55 -21.07 -17.02
CA ALA A 299 19.37 -22.29 -16.22
C ALA A 299 17.88 -22.52 -15.94
N ARG A 300 17.24 -23.31 -16.82
CA ARG A 300 15.77 -23.39 -16.94
C ARG A 300 15.10 -24.11 -15.74
N SER A 301 13.99 -23.52 -15.32
CA SER A 301 12.79 -24.24 -14.87
C SER A 301 12.37 -25.21 -15.98
N ARG A 302 12.40 -26.53 -15.71
CA ARG A 302 12.15 -27.66 -16.66
C ARG A 302 12.31 -27.26 -18.13
N TRP A 303 13.56 -27.29 -18.58
CA TRP A 303 14.01 -26.63 -19.79
C TRP A 303 13.11 -26.82 -21.05
N VAL A 304 12.25 -25.84 -21.36
CA VAL A 304 11.69 -25.64 -22.72
C VAL A 304 12.71 -24.84 -23.52
N GLU A 305 13.45 -25.50 -24.39
CA GLU A 305 14.38 -24.85 -25.33
C GLU A 305 13.62 -24.19 -26.47
N PRO A 306 14.03 -22.99 -26.94
CA PRO A 306 13.56 -22.49 -28.22
C PRO A 306 14.10 -23.43 -29.30
N ASP A 307 13.22 -23.97 -30.14
CA ASP A 307 13.64 -24.83 -31.26
C ASP A 307 14.63 -24.02 -32.13
N PRO A 308 15.90 -24.48 -32.27
CA PRO A 308 16.92 -23.78 -33.06
C PRO A 308 16.50 -23.60 -34.53
N ALA A 309 15.56 -24.41 -35.02
CA ALA A 309 15.03 -24.30 -36.36
C ALA A 309 14.04 -23.14 -36.52
N TRP A 310 13.53 -22.51 -35.45
CA TRP A 310 12.53 -21.45 -35.54
C TRP A 310 12.94 -20.27 -36.41
N ALA A 311 14.18 -19.78 -36.29
CA ALA A 311 14.64 -18.66 -37.11
C ALA A 311 14.62 -19.00 -38.60
N ARG A 312 15.03 -20.23 -38.95
CA ARG A 312 15.04 -20.74 -40.32
C ARG A 312 13.63 -20.98 -40.84
N ARG A 313 12.78 -21.64 -40.03
CA ARG A 313 11.36 -21.90 -40.33
C ARG A 313 10.59 -20.60 -40.50
N ALA A 314 10.78 -19.63 -39.61
CA ALA A 314 10.16 -18.31 -39.71
C ALA A 314 10.60 -17.57 -40.98
N LYS A 315 11.89 -17.58 -41.33
CA LYS A 315 12.36 -16.94 -42.57
C LYS A 315 11.81 -17.64 -43.82
N ALA A 316 11.82 -18.98 -43.85
CA ALA A 316 11.30 -19.75 -44.97
C ALA A 316 9.78 -19.55 -45.14
N LEU A 317 9.02 -19.60 -44.05
CA LEU A 317 7.58 -19.36 -44.05
C LEU A 317 7.25 -17.91 -44.41
N ALA A 318 8.00 -16.92 -43.92
CA ALA A 318 7.79 -15.52 -44.30
C ALA A 318 7.99 -15.29 -45.80
N GLY A 319 8.96 -15.98 -46.43
CA GLY A 319 9.15 -15.98 -47.88
C GLY A 319 8.02 -16.70 -48.63
N ALA A 320 7.59 -17.87 -48.14
CA ALA A 320 6.50 -18.63 -48.75
C ALA A 320 5.14 -17.92 -48.65
N LEU A 321 4.90 -17.15 -47.58
CA LEU A 321 3.67 -16.39 -47.36
C LEU A 321 3.45 -15.25 -48.37
N VAL A 322 4.44 -14.91 -49.19
CA VAL A 322 4.26 -14.00 -50.34
C VAL A 322 3.29 -14.62 -51.37
N GLN A 323 3.28 -15.95 -51.51
CA GLN A 323 2.31 -16.72 -52.30
C GLN A 323 1.69 -17.82 -51.41
N PRO A 324 0.73 -17.46 -50.53
CA PRO A 324 0.27 -18.35 -49.48
C PRO A 324 -0.59 -19.48 -50.04
N THR A 325 -0.20 -20.72 -49.79
CA THR A 325 -1.09 -21.89 -49.88
C THR A 325 -1.75 -22.16 -48.52
N LYS A 326 -2.85 -22.91 -48.51
CA LYS A 326 -3.52 -23.30 -47.24
C LYS A 326 -2.54 -23.99 -46.28
N GLU A 327 -1.67 -24.83 -46.81
CA GLU A 327 -0.65 -25.55 -46.04
C GLU A 327 0.37 -24.57 -45.43
N THR A 328 0.83 -23.57 -46.18
CA THR A 328 1.81 -22.59 -45.64
C THR A 328 1.25 -21.76 -44.49
N VAL A 329 -0.04 -21.39 -44.54
CA VAL A 329 -0.70 -20.64 -43.46
C VAL A 329 -0.86 -21.52 -42.21
N VAL A 330 -1.26 -22.78 -42.38
CA VAL A 330 -1.34 -23.74 -41.25
C VAL A 330 0.03 -23.96 -40.60
N GLN A 331 1.10 -24.08 -41.39
CA GLN A 331 2.46 -24.21 -40.85
C GLN A 331 2.94 -22.94 -40.15
N ALA A 332 2.56 -21.76 -40.65
CA ALA A 332 2.82 -20.49 -39.97
C ALA A 332 2.09 -20.43 -38.62
N GLU A 333 0.81 -20.75 -38.56
CA GLU A 333 0.03 -20.77 -37.31
C GLU A 333 0.57 -21.79 -36.30
N LYS A 334 1.00 -22.97 -36.78
CA LYS A 334 1.65 -23.97 -35.94
C LYS A 334 2.94 -23.44 -35.32
N LEU A 335 3.80 -22.80 -36.11
CA LEU A 335 5.03 -22.18 -35.60
C LEU A 335 4.73 -21.08 -34.58
N LEU A 336 3.71 -20.27 -34.83
CA LEU A 336 3.26 -19.25 -33.89
C LEU A 336 2.74 -19.86 -32.58
N ALA A 337 2.01 -20.98 -32.65
CA ALA A 337 1.53 -21.68 -31.46
C ALA A 337 2.69 -22.27 -30.63
N GLU A 338 3.70 -22.88 -31.28
CA GLU A 338 4.92 -23.37 -30.63
C GLU A 338 5.66 -22.23 -29.91
N GLN A 339 5.88 -21.11 -30.61
CA GLN A 339 6.54 -19.94 -30.04
C GLN A 339 5.71 -19.27 -28.93
N ARG A 340 4.37 -19.28 -29.03
CA ARG A 340 3.47 -18.76 -27.99
C ARG A 340 3.48 -19.66 -26.76
N TYR A 341 3.53 -20.98 -26.91
CA TYR A 341 3.69 -21.90 -25.80
C TYR A 341 5.01 -21.66 -25.08
N TYR A 342 6.12 -21.56 -25.83
CA TYR A 342 7.42 -21.20 -25.26
C TYR A 342 7.41 -19.83 -24.61
N ALA A 343 6.80 -18.83 -25.24
CA ALA A 343 6.74 -17.49 -24.69
C ALA A 343 5.84 -17.42 -23.44
N ASN A 344 4.81 -18.27 -23.34
CA ASN A 344 4.01 -18.42 -22.13
C ASN A 344 4.82 -19.06 -21.00
N ALA A 345 5.59 -20.11 -21.31
CA ALA A 345 6.41 -20.87 -20.36
C ALA A 345 7.67 -20.12 -19.89
N THR A 346 8.40 -19.47 -20.80
CA THR A 346 9.69 -18.83 -20.51
C THR A 346 9.59 -17.32 -20.30
N GLY A 347 8.51 -16.72 -20.79
CA GLY A 347 8.33 -15.27 -20.80
C GLY A 347 9.04 -14.50 -21.90
N ASN A 348 9.85 -15.17 -22.72
CA ASN A 348 10.50 -14.55 -23.86
C ASN A 348 9.54 -14.46 -25.06
N MET A 349 8.94 -13.28 -25.25
CA MET A 349 8.03 -12.97 -26.36
C MET A 349 8.76 -12.55 -27.65
N SER A 350 10.07 -12.34 -27.63
CA SER A 350 10.81 -11.73 -28.75
C SER A 350 10.73 -12.54 -30.05
N PHE A 351 10.82 -13.88 -29.95
CA PHE A 351 10.68 -14.77 -31.10
C PHE A 351 9.29 -14.67 -31.71
N PHE A 352 8.26 -14.71 -30.86
CA PHE A 352 6.86 -14.63 -31.28
C PHE A 352 6.56 -13.29 -31.97
N VAL A 353 6.87 -12.15 -31.32
CA VAL A 353 6.60 -10.81 -31.88
C VAL A 353 7.31 -10.61 -33.23
N ARG A 354 8.59 -10.97 -33.32
CA ARG A 354 9.37 -10.87 -34.57
C ARG A 354 8.81 -11.76 -35.68
N THR A 355 8.44 -13.00 -35.36
CA THR A 355 7.90 -13.94 -36.35
C THR A 355 6.50 -13.52 -36.82
N VAL A 356 5.59 -13.13 -35.92
CA VAL A 356 4.26 -12.62 -36.28
C VAL A 356 4.36 -11.35 -37.14
N GLY A 357 5.25 -10.42 -36.78
CA GLY A 357 5.51 -9.21 -37.56
C GLY A 357 6.04 -9.52 -38.97
N GLY A 358 6.95 -10.49 -39.10
CA GLY A 358 7.45 -10.97 -40.39
C GLY A 358 6.37 -11.65 -41.25
N PHE A 359 5.51 -12.46 -40.63
CA PHE A 359 4.40 -13.13 -41.32
C PHE A 359 3.34 -12.14 -41.79
N SER A 360 2.99 -11.16 -40.96
CA SER A 360 2.11 -10.05 -41.35
C SER A 360 2.66 -9.31 -42.57
N ALA A 361 3.94 -8.97 -42.56
CA ALA A 361 4.57 -8.28 -43.69
C ALA A 361 4.60 -9.14 -44.97
N GLY A 362 4.89 -10.44 -44.86
CA GLY A 362 4.98 -11.37 -45.99
C GLY A 362 3.63 -11.65 -46.66
N ILE A 363 2.58 -11.92 -45.87
CA ILE A 363 1.25 -12.28 -46.41
C ILE A 363 0.44 -11.08 -46.91
N ARG A 364 0.84 -9.86 -46.55
CA ARG A 364 0.10 -8.61 -46.79
C ARG A 364 -0.40 -8.42 -48.22
N ALA A 365 0.41 -8.76 -49.23
CA ALA A 365 0.04 -8.57 -50.63
C ALA A 365 -1.04 -9.58 -51.10
N ALA A 366 -1.01 -10.81 -50.58
CA ALA A 366 -1.89 -11.89 -51.00
C ALA A 366 -3.15 -12.01 -50.15
N ASN A 367 -3.06 -11.79 -48.83
CA ASN A 367 -4.17 -11.81 -47.89
C ASN A 367 -4.03 -10.69 -46.85
N PRO A 368 -4.50 -9.47 -47.17
CA PRO A 368 -4.35 -8.33 -46.28
C PRO A 368 -5.23 -8.42 -45.02
N GLN A 369 -6.32 -9.20 -45.04
CA GLN A 369 -7.14 -9.48 -43.85
C GLN A 369 -6.35 -10.28 -42.81
N GLN A 370 -5.68 -11.36 -43.23
CA GLN A 370 -4.85 -12.17 -42.33
C GLN A 370 -3.64 -11.37 -41.83
N ALA A 371 -3.02 -10.57 -42.71
CA ALA A 371 -1.93 -9.67 -42.33
C ALA A 371 -2.34 -8.70 -41.21
N LEU A 372 -3.57 -8.18 -41.27
CA LEU A 372 -4.12 -7.29 -40.25
C LEU A 372 -4.28 -8.01 -38.89
N ILE A 373 -4.82 -9.24 -38.91
CA ILE A 373 -4.99 -10.06 -37.69
C ILE A 373 -3.63 -10.28 -37.02
N TRP A 374 -2.62 -10.69 -37.78
CA TRP A 374 -1.27 -10.90 -37.25
C TRP A 374 -0.60 -9.60 -36.78
N ALA A 375 -0.77 -8.48 -37.49
CA ALA A 375 -0.23 -7.19 -37.03
C ALA A 375 -0.86 -6.76 -35.68
N GLN A 376 -2.17 -6.92 -35.54
CA GLN A 376 -2.88 -6.62 -34.29
C GLN A 376 -2.46 -7.56 -33.16
N MET A 377 -2.22 -8.84 -33.49
CA MET A 377 -1.67 -9.82 -32.55
C MET A 377 -0.29 -9.40 -32.04
N ALA A 378 0.64 -9.03 -32.95
CA ALA A 378 1.96 -8.53 -32.56
C ALA A 378 1.85 -7.28 -31.68
N LYS A 379 0.99 -6.32 -32.05
CA LYS A 379 0.76 -5.08 -31.29
C LYS A 379 0.16 -5.33 -29.91
N THR A 380 -0.72 -6.33 -29.79
CA THR A 380 -1.32 -6.68 -28.49
C THR A 380 -0.28 -7.30 -27.56
N VAL A 381 0.65 -8.09 -28.11
CA VAL A 381 1.72 -8.73 -27.34
C VAL A 381 2.81 -7.73 -26.96
N ASP A 382 3.20 -6.84 -27.87
CA ASP A 382 4.14 -5.75 -27.62
C ASP A 382 3.62 -4.41 -28.18
N PRO A 383 2.92 -3.60 -27.36
CA PRO A 383 2.41 -2.30 -27.76
C PRO A 383 3.50 -1.24 -28.00
N TRP A 384 4.76 -1.53 -27.63
CA TRP A 384 5.91 -0.63 -27.78
C TRP A 384 6.77 -0.96 -29.01
N ASP A 385 6.46 -2.04 -29.72
CA ASP A 385 7.08 -2.36 -31.00
C ASP A 385 6.49 -1.50 -32.13
N THR A 386 7.26 -0.50 -32.56
CA THR A 386 6.92 0.37 -33.71
C THR A 386 6.62 -0.40 -35.00
N TYR A 387 7.22 -1.59 -35.18
CA TYR A 387 7.03 -2.42 -36.36
C TYR A 387 5.62 -3.02 -36.42
N ALA A 388 5.05 -3.40 -35.28
CA ALA A 388 3.68 -3.90 -35.19
C ALA A 388 2.64 -2.85 -35.58
N TRP A 389 2.82 -1.60 -35.10
CA TRP A 389 1.97 -0.46 -35.47
C TRP A 389 2.05 -0.14 -36.96
N ASN A 390 3.26 -0.15 -37.53
CA ASN A 390 3.45 0.05 -38.96
C ASN A 390 2.80 -1.07 -39.79
N ASN A 391 2.95 -2.34 -39.39
CA ASN A 391 2.36 -3.46 -40.12
C ASN A 391 0.83 -3.42 -40.13
N GLU A 392 0.19 -2.99 -39.05
CA GLU A 392 -1.27 -2.82 -39.00
C GLU A 392 -1.75 -1.77 -40.01
N ALA A 393 -1.08 -0.61 -40.01
CA ALA A 393 -1.40 0.46 -40.94
C ALA A 393 -1.14 0.04 -42.40
N MET A 394 -0.05 -0.67 -42.67
CA MET A 394 0.25 -1.21 -44.01
C MET A 394 -0.74 -2.29 -44.45
N ALA A 395 -1.22 -3.15 -43.55
CA ALA A 395 -2.27 -4.12 -43.87
C ALA A 395 -3.58 -3.41 -44.27
N LEU A 396 -3.96 -2.36 -43.53
CA LEU A 396 -5.11 -1.52 -43.88
C LEU A 396 -4.94 -0.80 -45.24
N LEU A 397 -3.73 -0.35 -45.57
CA LEU A 397 -3.41 0.20 -46.88
C LEU A 397 -3.58 -0.82 -48.01
N ALA A 398 -3.11 -2.06 -47.82
CA ALA A 398 -3.28 -3.12 -48.80
C ALA A 398 -4.77 -3.46 -49.04
N MET A 399 -5.63 -3.26 -48.03
CA MET A 399 -7.09 -3.33 -48.17
C MET A 399 -7.73 -2.08 -48.81
N ARG A 400 -6.95 -1.10 -49.26
CA ARG A 400 -7.41 0.24 -49.74
C ARG A 400 -8.23 1.02 -48.72
N LYS A 401 -8.10 0.73 -47.43
CA LYS A 401 -8.78 1.44 -46.33
C LYS A 401 -7.96 2.66 -45.89
N HIS A 402 -7.72 3.58 -46.83
CA HIS A 402 -6.79 4.71 -46.65
C HIS A 402 -7.10 5.58 -45.43
N ALA A 403 -8.37 5.88 -45.15
CA ALA A 403 -8.75 6.67 -43.97
C ALA A 403 -8.41 5.98 -42.64
N LYS A 404 -8.63 4.66 -42.54
CA LYS A 404 -8.28 3.88 -41.35
C LYS A 404 -6.77 3.75 -41.18
N ALA A 405 -6.04 3.54 -42.27
CA ALA A 405 -4.58 3.50 -42.25
C ALA A 405 -3.99 4.85 -41.80
N LEU A 406 -4.51 5.96 -42.30
CA LEU A 406 -4.09 7.31 -41.87
C LEU A 406 -4.33 7.52 -40.37
N GLY A 407 -5.51 7.12 -39.87
CA GLY A 407 -5.81 7.13 -38.43
C GLY A 407 -4.79 6.33 -37.62
N LYS A 408 -4.43 5.12 -38.07
CA LYS A 408 -3.41 4.29 -37.40
C LYS A 408 -2.00 4.87 -37.44
N TYR A 409 -1.59 5.50 -38.53
CA TYR A 409 -0.32 6.22 -38.57
C TYR A 409 -0.32 7.45 -37.65
N ASN A 410 -1.43 8.17 -37.54
CA ASN A 410 -1.54 9.29 -36.60
C ASN A 410 -1.46 8.81 -35.13
N GLU A 411 -2.18 7.75 -34.77
CA GLU A 411 -2.05 7.10 -33.46
C GLU A 411 -0.61 6.66 -33.18
N ALA A 412 0.06 6.04 -34.16
CA ALA A 412 1.43 5.59 -34.03
C ALA A 412 2.42 6.75 -33.87
N ILE A 413 2.23 7.88 -34.56
CA ILE A 413 3.08 9.08 -34.43
C ILE A 413 2.93 9.73 -33.05
N LEU A 414 1.72 9.78 -32.50
CA LEU A 414 1.50 10.29 -31.13
C LEU A 414 2.22 9.42 -30.10
N ARG A 415 2.26 8.11 -30.33
CA ARG A 415 2.89 7.15 -29.42
C ARG A 415 4.40 7.04 -29.60
N PHE A 416 4.90 7.24 -30.82
CA PHE A 416 6.31 7.15 -31.18
C PHE A 416 6.74 8.40 -31.97
N PRO A 417 6.85 9.57 -31.30
CA PRO A 417 7.07 10.85 -31.97
C PRO A 417 8.38 10.91 -32.78
N HIS A 418 9.36 10.09 -32.40
CA HIS A 418 10.69 10.00 -33.02
C HIS A 418 10.85 8.81 -33.99
N ASN A 419 9.78 8.13 -34.40
CA ASN A 419 9.88 7.04 -35.37
C ASN A 419 9.65 7.53 -36.81
N VAL A 420 10.71 7.56 -37.61
CA VAL A 420 10.68 8.04 -39.00
C VAL A 420 9.79 7.17 -39.92
N PHE A 421 9.67 5.87 -39.68
CA PHE A 421 8.87 4.95 -40.50
C PHE A 421 7.36 5.24 -40.41
N THR A 422 6.87 5.57 -39.22
CA THR A 422 5.45 5.92 -39.04
C THR A 422 5.08 7.26 -39.70
N ARG A 423 6.00 8.24 -39.67
CA ARG A 423 5.83 9.56 -40.30
C ARG A 423 5.89 9.50 -41.82
N THR A 424 6.87 8.78 -42.37
CA THR A 424 6.94 8.52 -43.82
C THR A 424 5.77 7.67 -44.31
N GLY A 425 5.31 6.70 -43.51
CA GLY A 425 4.10 5.92 -43.77
C GLY A 425 2.84 6.80 -43.90
N ARG A 426 2.65 7.78 -43.00
CA ARG A 426 1.58 8.78 -43.09
C ARG A 426 1.62 9.54 -44.42
N ALA A 427 2.79 10.04 -44.80
CA ALA A 427 2.97 10.81 -46.03
C ALA A 427 2.67 9.97 -47.29
N GLU A 428 3.04 8.69 -47.30
CA GLU A 428 2.72 7.79 -48.41
C GLU A 428 1.20 7.52 -48.50
N VAL A 429 0.48 7.43 -47.38
CA VAL A 429 -1.00 7.30 -47.39
C VAL A 429 -1.66 8.52 -48.03
N LEU A 430 -1.20 9.73 -47.69
CA LEU A 430 -1.73 10.98 -48.23
C LEU A 430 -1.49 11.09 -49.74
N LYS A 431 -0.29 10.70 -50.18
CA LYS A 431 0.07 10.61 -51.59
C LYS A 431 -0.82 9.62 -52.34
N LEU A 432 -1.06 8.43 -51.79
CA LEU A 432 -1.95 7.41 -52.39
C LEU A 432 -3.42 7.86 -52.44
N LYS A 433 -3.86 8.74 -51.52
CA LYS A 433 -5.17 9.39 -51.58
C LYS A 433 -5.27 10.51 -52.62
N GLY A 434 -4.17 10.92 -53.24
CA GLY A 434 -4.12 12.06 -54.16
C GLY A 434 -4.02 13.43 -53.47
N ALA A 435 -3.89 13.49 -52.14
CA ALA A 435 -3.68 14.72 -51.38
C ALA A 435 -2.19 15.11 -51.45
N LEU A 436 -1.73 15.50 -52.64
CA LEU A 436 -0.30 15.68 -52.93
C LEU A 436 0.33 16.83 -52.13
N ASP A 437 -0.39 17.93 -51.89
CA ASP A 437 0.11 19.05 -51.07
C ASP A 437 0.28 18.65 -49.59
N GLU A 438 -0.69 17.93 -49.02
CA GLU A 438 -0.61 17.41 -47.66
C GLU A 438 0.50 16.37 -47.51
N ALA A 439 0.70 15.54 -48.54
CA ALA A 439 1.80 14.57 -48.58
C ALA A 439 3.16 15.27 -48.64
N LEU A 440 3.29 16.34 -49.43
CA LEU A 440 4.49 17.16 -49.51
C LEU A 440 4.82 17.78 -48.14
N GLY A 441 3.82 18.39 -47.49
CA GLY A 441 3.96 18.92 -46.13
C GLY A 441 4.38 17.86 -45.11
N ALA A 442 3.79 16.66 -45.15
CA ALA A 442 4.15 15.57 -44.25
C ALA A 442 5.59 15.04 -44.49
N TYR A 443 6.06 14.99 -45.73
CA TYR A 443 7.47 14.67 -46.01
C TYR A 443 8.41 15.77 -45.55
N ASP A 444 8.05 17.05 -45.74
CA ASP A 444 8.86 18.19 -45.28
C ASP A 444 8.97 18.22 -43.75
N GLU A 445 7.89 17.98 -43.02
CA GLU A 445 7.90 17.80 -41.55
C GLU A 445 8.84 16.66 -41.13
N THR A 446 8.79 15.54 -41.85
CA THR A 446 9.64 14.38 -41.56
C THR A 446 11.12 14.71 -41.81
N ILE A 447 11.44 15.41 -42.89
CA ILE A 447 12.81 15.83 -43.22
C ILE A 447 13.32 16.88 -42.22
N LYS A 448 12.48 17.77 -41.71
CA LYS A 448 12.90 18.72 -40.66
C LYS A 448 13.39 17.99 -39.40
N LEU A 449 12.74 16.89 -39.03
CA LEU A 449 13.08 16.10 -37.83
C LEU A 449 14.17 15.04 -38.13
N PHE A 450 14.18 14.49 -39.33
CA PHE A 450 15.11 13.45 -39.79
C PHE A 450 15.78 13.91 -41.08
N SER A 451 16.66 14.90 -40.94
CA SER A 451 17.29 15.59 -42.06
C SER A 451 17.91 14.64 -43.06
N ASN A 452 18.52 13.55 -42.59
CA ASN A 452 19.25 12.57 -43.41
C ASN A 452 18.42 11.36 -43.89
N ASP A 453 17.12 11.28 -43.60
CA ASP A 453 16.32 10.12 -44.02
C ASP A 453 16.11 10.09 -45.54
N VAL A 454 16.60 9.01 -46.17
CA VAL A 454 16.59 8.84 -47.63
C VAL A 454 15.16 8.57 -48.14
N VAL A 455 14.34 7.87 -47.36
CA VAL A 455 12.96 7.50 -47.75
C VAL A 455 12.07 8.75 -47.79
N ALA A 456 12.18 9.63 -46.80
CA ALA A 456 11.44 10.89 -46.77
C ALA A 456 11.84 11.81 -47.95
N ARG A 457 13.13 11.94 -48.25
CA ARG A 457 13.63 12.76 -49.37
C ARG A 457 13.22 12.22 -50.74
N THR A 458 13.28 10.90 -50.93
CA THR A 458 12.85 10.26 -52.19
C THR A 458 11.33 10.31 -52.35
N GLY A 459 10.57 10.09 -51.28
CA GLY A 459 9.11 10.28 -51.23
C GLY A 459 8.70 11.70 -51.61
N ARG A 460 9.34 12.71 -51.02
CA ARG A 460 9.16 14.13 -51.36
C ARG A 460 9.39 14.42 -52.85
N LYS A 461 10.51 13.95 -53.41
CA LYS A 461 10.81 14.11 -54.85
C LYS A 461 9.73 13.46 -55.72
N GLY A 462 9.24 12.28 -55.33
CA GLY A 462 8.14 11.61 -56.01
C GLY A 462 6.84 12.40 -56.01
N VAL A 463 6.50 13.07 -54.91
CA VAL A 463 5.32 13.95 -54.81
C VAL A 463 5.49 15.21 -55.68
N LEU A 464 6.67 15.85 -55.65
CA LEU A 464 6.96 17.02 -56.50
C LEU A 464 6.84 16.70 -58.00
N TRP A 465 7.33 15.53 -58.42
CA TRP A 465 7.17 15.10 -59.81
C TRP A 465 5.71 14.84 -60.18
N ALA A 466 4.92 14.27 -59.25
CA ALA A 466 3.48 14.08 -59.45
C ALA A 466 2.73 15.41 -59.58
N LEU A 467 3.06 16.40 -58.74
CA LEU A 467 2.51 17.77 -58.82
C LEU A 467 2.87 18.46 -60.14
N GLN A 468 4.13 18.34 -60.58
CA GLN A 468 4.59 18.88 -61.86
C GLN A 468 3.85 18.27 -63.05
N LYS A 469 3.57 16.97 -63.01
CA LYS A 469 2.80 16.27 -64.05
C LYS A 469 1.33 16.68 -64.08
N GLN A 470 0.76 17.11 -62.95
CA GLN A 470 -0.63 17.57 -62.85
C GLN A 470 -0.84 19.05 -63.23
N GLY A 471 0.21 19.74 -63.68
CA GLY A 471 0.10 21.13 -64.16
C GLY A 471 -0.12 22.17 -63.07
N GLN A 472 0.07 21.80 -61.79
CA GLN A 472 0.02 22.75 -60.68
C GLN A 472 1.36 23.48 -60.57
N THR A 473 1.32 24.81 -60.59
CA THR A 473 2.48 25.68 -60.52
C THR A 473 3.16 25.51 -59.16
N ILE A 474 4.31 24.83 -59.15
CA ILE A 474 5.14 24.72 -57.95
C ILE A 474 5.75 26.10 -57.70
N THR A 475 5.29 26.83 -56.69
CA THR A 475 5.95 28.07 -56.26
C THR A 475 7.33 27.72 -55.73
N THR A 476 8.33 27.92 -56.60
CA THR A 476 9.75 27.77 -56.35
C THR A 476 10.20 28.77 -55.29
N ASN A 477 10.38 28.29 -54.07
CA ASN A 477 11.30 28.89 -53.10
C ASN A 477 11.83 27.80 -52.18
N GLN A 478 12.81 27.03 -52.67
CA GLN A 478 13.88 26.43 -51.85
C GLN A 478 14.89 25.74 -52.78
N LYS A 479 16.05 26.38 -52.91
CA LYS A 479 17.20 25.91 -53.69
C LYS A 479 17.66 24.53 -53.24
N GLU A 480 17.97 23.69 -54.22
CA GLU A 480 18.66 22.40 -54.06
C GLU A 480 20.05 22.59 -53.46
N ALA A 481 20.39 21.77 -52.46
CA ALA A 481 21.77 21.45 -52.12
C ALA A 481 22.06 20.02 -52.59
N ALA A 482 22.97 19.90 -53.56
CA ALA A 482 23.46 18.63 -54.09
C ALA A 482 24.27 17.84 -53.04
N PRO A 483 24.34 16.50 -53.12
CA PRO A 483 24.96 15.67 -52.09
C PRO A 483 26.50 15.73 -52.16
N PRO A 484 27.24 15.57 -51.04
CA PRO A 484 28.63 15.17 -51.14
C PRO A 484 28.68 13.72 -51.61
N LYS A 485 29.40 13.49 -52.71
CA LYS A 485 29.85 12.17 -53.12
C LYS A 485 30.91 11.73 -52.12
N GLU A 486 30.77 10.55 -51.51
CA GLU A 486 31.95 9.76 -51.16
C GLU A 486 31.65 8.27 -51.16
N LYS A 487 32.63 7.53 -51.66
CA LYS A 487 32.58 6.17 -52.19
C LYS A 487 32.55 5.13 -51.08
N ASN A 488 31.90 4.00 -51.39
CA ASN A 488 32.12 2.72 -50.73
C ASN A 488 33.62 2.39 -50.61
N GLN A 489 34.05 1.96 -49.42
CA GLN A 489 34.98 0.84 -49.29
C GLN A 489 34.89 0.22 -47.89
N CYS A 490 34.59 -1.08 -47.86
CA CYS A 490 34.96 -1.99 -46.78
C CYS A 490 36.47 -1.93 -46.54
N TYR A 491 36.95 -2.20 -45.32
CA TYR A 491 37.94 -3.25 -44.98
C TYR A 491 38.12 -3.30 -43.45
N GLU A 492 38.20 -4.51 -42.92
CA GLU A 492 38.79 -4.83 -41.62
C GLU A 492 40.22 -4.27 -41.50
N VAL A 493 40.69 -4.00 -40.28
CA VAL A 493 41.93 -4.55 -39.70
C VAL A 493 42.14 -3.99 -38.29
N ASP A 494 42.48 -4.93 -37.41
CA ASP A 494 42.92 -4.86 -36.02
C ASP A 494 44.25 -4.07 -35.83
N CYS A 495 44.46 -3.47 -34.66
CA CYS A 495 45.73 -3.50 -33.88
C CYS A 495 45.81 -2.42 -32.79
N SER A 496 45.73 -2.90 -31.54
CA SER A 496 46.63 -2.69 -30.39
C SER A 496 47.63 -1.49 -30.28
N LYS A 497 47.71 -0.99 -29.02
CA LYS A 497 48.82 -0.30 -28.29
C LYS A 497 49.13 1.18 -28.59
N THR A 498 48.97 2.03 -27.58
CA THR A 498 50.06 2.55 -26.72
C THR A 498 49.47 3.45 -25.63
N GLY A 499 49.91 3.27 -24.38
CA GLY A 499 49.59 4.16 -23.26
C GLY A 499 50.72 5.15 -22.99
N GLN A 500 50.44 6.14 -22.14
CA GLN A 500 51.37 6.66 -21.13
C GLN A 500 50.68 7.66 -20.18
N ASP A 501 50.68 7.26 -18.91
CA ASP A 501 50.80 8.00 -17.64
C ASP A 501 50.82 9.53 -17.63
N VAL A 502 50.03 10.13 -16.72
CA VAL A 502 50.53 11.06 -15.70
C VAL A 502 49.75 10.86 -14.40
N ALA A 503 50.46 10.42 -13.36
CA ALA A 503 50.06 10.49 -11.96
C ALA A 503 51.06 11.42 -11.25
N ILE A 504 50.59 12.37 -10.43
CA ILE A 504 51.34 12.88 -9.26
C ILE A 504 50.34 13.22 -8.14
N ASP A 505 50.49 12.49 -7.05
CA ASP A 505 49.95 12.61 -5.69
C ASP A 505 50.72 13.67 -4.88
N PHE A 506 50.09 14.31 -3.89
CA PHE A 506 50.71 14.68 -2.62
C PHE A 506 49.64 14.91 -1.52
N GLY A 507 49.35 13.86 -0.75
CA GLY A 507 49.79 13.74 0.65
C GLY A 507 49.16 14.59 1.77
N LYS A 508 48.52 13.86 2.71
CA LYS A 508 48.59 13.93 4.20
C LYS A 508 47.92 15.11 4.94
N ASN A 509 46.97 14.79 5.85
CA ASN A 509 47.32 14.49 7.26
C ASN A 509 46.12 14.03 8.12
N GLN A 510 46.49 13.24 9.13
CA GLN A 510 45.67 12.53 10.12
C GLN A 510 44.99 13.42 11.16
N VAL A 511 43.84 12.89 11.62
CA VAL A 511 43.35 12.75 13.00
C VAL A 511 44.18 13.43 14.10
N LEU A 512 43.53 14.34 14.83
CA LEU A 512 43.89 14.73 16.20
C LEU A 512 42.61 14.74 17.04
N VAL A 513 42.50 13.73 17.90
CA VAL A 513 41.62 13.73 19.07
C VAL A 513 42.35 14.52 20.16
N THR A 514 41.75 15.59 20.67
CA THR A 514 42.13 16.14 21.98
C THR A 514 40.91 16.56 22.78
N ASP A 515 40.88 16.05 24.01
CA ASP A 515 40.00 16.43 25.12
C ASP A 515 39.91 17.94 25.29
N SER A 516 38.69 18.47 25.34
CA SER A 516 38.36 19.67 26.12
C SER A 516 36.84 19.86 26.21
N MET A 517 36.16 18.81 26.70
CA MET A 517 34.95 19.01 27.50
C MET A 517 35.39 19.61 28.83
N THR A 518 35.23 20.92 29.02
CA THR A 518 34.65 21.56 30.23
C THR A 518 34.95 23.06 30.29
N LYS A 519 33.87 23.84 30.44
CA LYS A 519 33.78 25.23 30.92
C LYS A 519 34.30 26.33 29.97
N ILE A 520 33.37 27.12 29.44
CA ILE A 520 33.01 28.44 29.98
C ILE A 520 31.60 28.78 29.47
N LEU A 521 30.71 29.04 30.44
CA LEU A 521 29.40 29.67 30.29
C LEU A 521 29.59 31.20 30.28
N ASP A 522 28.59 31.87 29.72
CA ASP A 522 28.26 33.30 29.80
C ASP A 522 28.89 34.26 28.78
N GLU A 523 28.11 34.56 27.73
CA GLU A 523 27.56 35.91 27.48
C GLU A 523 26.45 35.85 26.37
N LYS A 524 25.24 36.31 26.70
CA LYS A 524 24.11 36.59 25.77
C LYS A 524 24.10 38.09 25.42
N PRO A 525 23.38 38.61 24.40
CA PRO A 525 22.51 37.93 23.41
C PRO A 525 22.73 38.41 21.95
N TYR A 526 22.71 37.51 20.97
CA TYR A 526 22.32 37.89 19.61
C TYR A 526 20.84 37.56 19.42
N ILE A 527 20.03 38.61 19.29
CA ILE A 527 18.64 38.51 18.86
C ILE A 527 18.65 38.10 17.39
N VAL A 528 18.33 36.84 17.13
CA VAL A 528 17.84 36.38 15.83
C VAL A 528 16.46 35.77 16.04
N SER A 529 15.55 36.22 15.21
CA SER A 529 14.11 35.95 15.17
C SER A 529 13.66 34.55 15.59
N ARG A 530 12.66 34.50 16.49
CA ARG A 530 11.75 33.37 16.70
C ARG A 530 11.19 32.87 15.36
N GLY A 531 11.68 31.73 14.90
CA GLY A 531 10.99 30.80 14.03
C GLY A 531 11.20 29.42 14.63
N GLU A 532 10.18 28.92 15.33
CA GLU A 532 10.17 27.61 15.98
C GLU A 532 10.47 26.50 14.94
N SER A 533 11.60 25.82 15.07
CA SER A 533 11.78 24.50 14.45
C SER A 533 11.12 23.47 15.37
N ALA A 534 9.90 23.06 15.04
CA ALA A 534 9.24 21.92 15.71
C ALA A 534 10.08 20.65 15.47
N LEU A 535 10.21 19.80 16.50
CA LEU A 535 10.89 18.51 16.34
C LEU A 535 10.13 17.67 15.29
N ASN A 536 10.86 17.00 14.42
CA ASN A 536 10.26 16.09 13.45
C ASN A 536 9.89 14.75 14.12
N ARG A 537 9.10 13.93 13.44
CA ARG A 537 8.56 12.67 14.00
C ARG A 537 9.65 11.64 14.33
N GLU A 538 10.79 11.66 13.65
CA GLU A 538 11.93 10.77 13.95
C GLU A 538 12.64 11.20 15.22
N GLU A 539 12.86 12.51 15.38
CA GLU A 539 13.44 13.09 16.59
C GLU A 539 12.56 12.77 17.81
N ILE A 540 11.24 12.91 17.68
CA ILE A 540 10.29 12.50 18.73
C ILE A 540 10.39 11.00 19.00
N THR A 541 10.45 10.15 17.96
CA THR A 541 10.54 8.69 18.14
C THR A 541 11.86 8.26 18.80
N LEU A 542 12.98 8.90 18.46
CA LEU A 542 14.28 8.69 19.09
C LEU A 542 14.24 9.09 20.57
N LEU A 543 13.72 10.28 20.89
CA LEU A 543 13.58 10.76 22.26
C LEU A 543 12.70 9.84 23.12
N ILE A 544 11.63 9.28 22.53
CA ILE A 544 10.74 8.31 23.18
C ILE A 544 11.43 6.96 23.40
N THR A 545 12.22 6.51 22.42
CA THR A 545 13.00 5.28 22.54
C THR A 545 14.06 5.42 23.62
N ASP A 546 14.77 6.55 23.65
CA ASP A 546 15.74 6.89 24.69
C ASP A 546 15.08 6.98 26.06
N ALA A 547 13.90 7.62 26.16
CA ALA A 547 13.12 7.68 27.39
C ALA A 547 12.75 6.28 27.91
N TYR A 548 12.30 5.39 27.03
CA TYR A 548 12.00 4.00 27.38
C TYR A 548 13.24 3.21 27.80
N LEU A 549 14.32 3.30 27.03
CA LEU A 549 15.58 2.61 27.30
C LEU A 549 16.21 3.09 28.62
N ILE A 550 16.16 4.38 28.94
CA ILE A 550 16.63 4.90 30.22
C ILE A 550 15.83 4.32 31.39
N ARG A 551 14.50 4.27 31.28
CA ARG A 551 13.66 3.67 32.33
C ARG A 551 13.89 2.16 32.47
N ARG A 552 14.27 1.48 31.37
CA ARG A 552 14.58 0.05 31.34
C ARG A 552 16.00 -0.26 31.85
N TRP A 553 17.01 0.53 31.48
CA TRP A 553 18.43 0.30 31.77
C TRP A 553 18.88 0.84 33.12
N ALA A 554 18.18 1.81 33.71
CA ALA A 554 18.37 2.21 35.11
C ALA A 554 18.10 1.08 36.14
N LYS A 555 17.88 -0.15 35.66
CA LYS A 555 17.50 -1.36 36.39
C LYS A 555 18.60 -2.42 36.47
N GLU A 556 19.62 -2.38 35.59
CA GLU A 556 20.67 -3.43 35.54
C GLU A 556 21.84 -3.18 36.51
N GLU A 557 21.97 -1.98 37.07
CA GLU A 557 22.98 -1.69 38.09
C GLU A 557 22.48 -2.10 39.49
N LYS A 558 23.12 -3.14 40.05
CA LYS A 558 22.99 -3.51 41.46
C LYS A 558 23.75 -2.48 42.31
N GLU A 559 23.04 -1.65 43.04
CA GLU A 559 23.40 -1.21 44.40
C GLU A 559 22.23 -0.41 45.00
N ASP A 560 21.98 -0.61 46.29
CA ASP A 560 20.83 -0.12 47.04
C ASP A 560 20.74 1.43 47.06
N ASP A 561 19.87 2.05 46.26
CA ASP A 561 19.49 3.48 46.40
C ASP A 561 18.09 3.77 45.78
N PRO A 562 17.26 4.66 46.35
CA PRO A 562 15.88 4.89 45.90
C PRO A 562 15.86 5.72 44.60
N TRP A 563 15.35 5.11 43.54
CA TRP A 563 14.97 5.65 42.21
C TRP A 563 15.74 6.90 41.69
N ILE A 564 16.50 6.67 40.62
CA ILE A 564 17.27 7.64 39.81
C ILE A 564 18.17 8.54 40.66
N ASN A 565 19.16 8.02 41.39
CA ASN A 565 20.09 8.90 42.14
C ASN A 565 21.49 9.03 41.52
N THR A 566 21.68 8.63 40.26
CA THR A 566 22.79 9.18 39.48
C THR A 566 22.30 10.50 38.88
N GLY A 567 22.86 11.63 39.34
CA GLY A 567 22.46 12.97 38.86
C GLY A 567 22.48 13.11 37.35
N ILE A 568 23.27 12.28 36.67
CA ILE A 568 23.34 12.16 35.20
C ILE A 568 22.03 11.64 34.61
N GLN A 569 21.40 10.61 35.17
CA GLN A 569 20.16 10.04 34.64
C GLN A 569 18.94 10.92 34.97
N ARG A 570 18.89 11.58 36.14
CA ARG A 570 17.85 12.61 36.41
C ARG A 570 17.95 13.78 35.44
N ASN A 571 19.16 14.22 35.15
CA ASN A 571 19.36 15.30 34.18
C ASN A 571 18.98 14.86 32.77
N ARG A 572 19.32 13.65 32.34
CA ARG A 572 18.87 13.09 31.04
C ARG A 572 17.35 13.00 30.96
N VAL A 573 16.69 12.48 32.00
CA VAL A 573 15.22 12.42 32.08
C VAL A 573 14.62 13.83 32.02
N ARG A 574 15.19 14.82 32.71
CA ARG A 574 14.73 16.21 32.68
C ARG A 574 14.92 16.84 31.30
N THR A 575 16.07 16.64 30.65
CA THR A 575 16.33 17.12 29.29
C THR A 575 15.39 16.48 28.27
N LEU A 576 15.13 15.18 28.38
CA LEU A 576 14.15 14.49 27.53
C LEU A 576 12.73 14.99 27.79
N LEU A 577 12.37 15.22 29.05
CA LEU A 577 11.08 15.75 29.43
C LEU A 577 10.87 17.16 28.88
N GLU A 578 11.86 18.06 28.98
CA GLU A 578 11.81 19.40 28.40
C GLU A 578 11.63 19.35 26.87
N ALA A 579 12.40 18.51 26.18
CA ALA A 579 12.29 18.36 24.72
C ALA A 579 10.94 17.79 24.26
N LEU A 580 10.43 16.76 24.95
CA LEU A 580 9.14 16.15 24.64
C LEU A 580 7.96 17.02 25.08
N TRP A 581 8.13 17.84 26.12
CA TRP A 581 7.07 18.68 26.65
C TRP A 581 6.64 19.76 25.67
N GLU A 582 7.57 20.37 24.93
CA GLU A 582 7.25 21.36 23.89
C GLU A 582 6.38 20.75 22.78
N GLU A 583 6.58 19.47 22.48
CA GLU A 583 5.82 18.73 21.46
C GLU A 583 4.60 17.98 22.02
N SER A 584 4.43 17.91 23.34
CA SER A 584 3.33 17.19 24.00
C SER A 584 1.93 17.71 23.64
N THR A 585 1.85 18.91 23.07
CA THR A 585 0.59 19.47 22.55
C THR A 585 0.32 19.09 21.10
N ARG A 586 1.34 18.68 20.34
CA ARG A 586 1.27 18.43 18.90
C ARG A 586 1.37 16.93 18.57
N ASP A 587 2.05 16.15 19.41
CA ASP A 587 2.27 14.72 19.20
C ASP A 587 1.78 13.86 20.40
N PRO A 588 0.95 12.82 20.15
CA PRO A 588 0.42 11.97 21.20
C PRO A 588 1.46 11.07 21.87
N LEU A 589 2.51 10.66 21.14
CA LEU A 589 3.56 9.82 21.69
C LEU A 589 4.44 10.66 22.64
N ALA A 590 4.75 11.90 22.26
CA ALA A 590 5.43 12.86 23.13
C ALA A 590 4.59 13.14 24.38
N ALA A 591 3.28 13.37 24.24
CA ALA A 591 2.39 13.59 25.37
C ALA A 591 2.33 12.40 26.34
N GLY A 592 2.21 11.17 25.81
CA GLY A 592 2.21 9.95 26.59
C GLY A 592 3.52 9.75 27.37
N GLU A 593 4.66 9.94 26.69
CA GLU A 593 5.97 9.80 27.32
C GLU A 593 6.31 10.91 28.31
N SER A 594 5.99 12.17 28.01
CA SER A 594 6.13 13.27 28.97
C SER A 594 5.33 12.98 30.24
N GLY A 595 4.13 12.41 30.10
CA GLY A 595 3.33 11.94 31.23
C GLY A 595 4.04 10.85 32.03
N ILE A 596 4.53 9.78 31.39
CA ILE A 596 5.21 8.66 32.07
C ILE A 596 6.52 9.11 32.73
N LEU A 597 7.32 9.94 32.06
CA LEU A 597 8.56 10.50 32.60
C LEU A 597 8.30 11.43 33.80
N SER A 598 7.16 12.14 33.81
CA SER A 598 6.75 12.95 34.95
C SER A 598 6.36 12.08 36.16
N LEU A 599 5.80 10.88 35.95
CA LEU A 599 5.50 9.95 37.06
C LEU A 599 6.75 9.32 37.67
N VAL A 600 7.81 9.20 36.87
CA VAL A 600 9.08 8.58 37.23
C VAL A 600 9.86 9.37 38.27
N THR A 601 9.65 10.69 38.36
CA THR A 601 10.30 11.53 39.39
C THR A 601 9.77 11.24 40.78
N GLY A 602 8.53 10.73 40.91
CA GLY A 602 7.90 10.39 42.19
C GLY A 602 7.43 11.60 42.99
N ASP A 603 7.65 12.82 42.49
CA ASP A 603 7.27 14.06 43.16
C ASP A 603 5.76 14.33 43.02
N PRO A 604 5.05 14.73 44.10
CA PRO A 604 3.61 15.01 44.05
C PRO A 604 3.23 16.08 43.02
N GLU A 605 4.05 17.13 42.88
CA GLU A 605 3.82 18.20 41.91
C GLU A 605 3.93 17.71 40.47
N ASP A 606 4.91 16.85 40.17
CA ASP A 606 5.10 16.28 38.84
C ASP A 606 4.01 15.26 38.51
N ARG A 607 3.50 14.49 39.47
CA ARG A 607 2.32 13.61 39.27
C ARG A 607 1.07 14.40 38.91
N GLN A 608 0.80 15.50 39.63
CA GLN A 608 -0.34 16.37 39.32
C GLN A 608 -0.17 17.07 37.97
N ARG A 609 1.07 17.50 37.65
CA ARG A 609 1.41 18.03 36.33
C ARG A 609 1.19 16.99 35.23
N ALA A 610 1.63 15.75 35.43
CA ALA A 610 1.41 14.62 34.52
C ALA A 610 -0.09 14.36 34.30
N LEU A 611 -0.89 14.32 35.37
CA LEU A 611 -2.33 14.14 35.28
C LEU A 611 -3.00 15.29 34.52
N SER A 612 -2.60 16.52 34.77
CA SER A 612 -3.13 17.69 34.06
C SER A 612 -2.81 17.62 32.56
N LEU A 613 -1.55 17.32 32.21
CA LEU A 613 -1.10 17.15 30.85
C LEU A 613 -1.85 16.00 30.17
N LEU A 614 -1.93 14.83 30.80
CA LEU A 614 -2.54 13.64 30.23
C LEU A 614 -4.06 13.76 30.11
N ARG A 615 -4.73 14.48 31.01
CA ARG A 615 -6.17 14.80 30.88
C ARG A 615 -6.44 15.81 29.77
N MET A 616 -5.50 16.68 29.46
CA MET A 616 -5.59 17.55 28.28
C MET A 616 -5.24 16.78 27.01
N ALA A 617 -4.19 15.96 27.04
CA ALA A 617 -3.74 15.15 25.93
C ALA A 617 -4.77 14.10 25.53
N ILE A 618 -5.48 13.47 26.47
CA ILE A 618 -6.52 12.48 26.14
C ILE A 618 -7.73 13.12 25.48
N LYS A 619 -8.00 14.41 25.71
CA LYS A 619 -9.05 15.15 24.99
C LYS A 619 -8.61 15.44 23.55
N ARG A 620 -7.31 15.67 23.35
CA ARG A 620 -6.72 15.99 22.04
C ARG A 620 -6.38 14.76 21.21
N PHE A 621 -6.04 13.65 21.88
CA PHE A 621 -5.60 12.39 21.32
C PHE A 621 -6.33 11.20 21.97
N PRO A 622 -7.68 11.15 21.89
CA PRO A 622 -8.47 10.12 22.56
C PRO A 622 -8.17 8.70 22.05
N GLY A 623 -7.71 8.60 20.81
CA GLY A 623 -7.28 7.38 20.14
C GLY A 623 -5.97 6.78 20.59
N SER A 624 -5.10 7.56 21.23
CA SER A 624 -3.75 7.08 21.54
C SER A 624 -3.80 6.06 22.68
N PRO A 625 -3.47 4.77 22.45
CA PRO A 625 -3.40 3.79 23.53
C PRO A 625 -2.27 4.15 24.49
N ARG A 626 -1.24 4.87 24.01
CA ARG A 626 -0.10 5.35 24.79
C ARG A 626 -0.48 6.46 25.77
N VAL A 627 -1.18 7.49 25.30
CA VAL A 627 -1.70 8.57 26.17
C VAL A 627 -2.72 8.02 27.16
N ARG A 628 -3.60 7.11 26.71
CA ARG A 628 -4.60 6.50 27.57
C ARG A 628 -3.98 5.60 28.63
N TYR A 629 -2.96 4.82 28.28
CA TYR A 629 -2.20 4.04 29.24
C TYR A 629 -1.45 4.92 30.24
N ALA A 630 -0.77 5.95 29.76
CA ALA A 630 -0.08 6.92 30.61
C ALA A 630 -1.06 7.57 31.61
N LEU A 631 -2.27 7.94 31.16
CA LEU A 631 -3.32 8.47 32.02
C LEU A 631 -3.84 7.44 33.02
N ALA A 632 -4.15 6.21 32.56
CA ALA A 632 -4.62 5.13 33.43
C ALA A 632 -3.61 4.81 34.54
N ARG A 633 -2.31 4.84 34.19
CA ARG A 633 -1.21 4.68 35.13
C ARG A 633 -1.09 5.87 36.07
N ALA A 634 -1.12 7.11 35.56
CA ALA A 634 -1.06 8.30 36.40
C ALA A 634 -2.20 8.33 37.44
N GLU A 635 -3.42 8.00 37.02
CA GLU A 635 -4.59 7.90 37.89
C GLU A 635 -4.42 6.79 38.95
N ARG A 636 -3.85 5.64 38.56
CA ARG A 636 -3.52 4.55 39.50
C ARG A 636 -2.47 4.99 40.53
N GLU A 637 -1.35 5.55 40.10
CA GLU A 637 -0.26 5.95 41.00
C GLU A 637 -0.73 7.03 41.98
N GLU A 638 -1.57 7.97 41.53
CA GLU A 638 -2.13 9.00 42.40
C GLU A 638 -3.15 8.41 43.39
N ALA A 639 -3.99 7.46 42.96
CA ALA A 639 -4.90 6.76 43.86
C ALA A 639 -4.16 5.94 44.94
N ILE A 640 -3.03 5.31 44.58
CA ILE A 640 -2.16 4.62 45.55
C ILE A 640 -1.55 5.64 46.53
N ALA A 641 -1.06 6.78 46.02
CA ALA A 641 -0.38 7.79 46.83
C ALA A 641 -1.32 8.56 47.78
N THR A 642 -2.58 8.75 47.40
CA THR A 642 -3.59 9.51 48.16
C THR A 642 -4.55 8.64 48.96
N GLU A 643 -4.46 7.32 48.82
CA GLU A 643 -5.40 6.33 49.35
C GLU A 643 -6.87 6.53 48.92
N ASP A 644 -7.11 7.29 47.83
CA ASP A 644 -8.44 7.60 47.31
C ASP A 644 -8.87 6.65 46.19
N THR A 645 -9.82 5.76 46.47
CA THR A 645 -10.36 4.79 45.51
C THR A 645 -11.43 5.37 44.58
N SER A 646 -11.85 6.63 44.78
CA SER A 646 -12.85 7.30 43.94
C SER A 646 -12.30 7.77 42.59
N ILE A 647 -10.97 7.81 42.44
CA ILE A 647 -10.26 8.11 41.20
C ILE A 647 -10.43 6.90 40.27
N ILE A 648 -11.44 7.01 39.39
CA ILE A 648 -11.94 5.93 38.50
C ILE A 648 -10.80 5.30 37.69
N THR A 649 -10.38 4.10 38.07
CA THR A 649 -9.29 3.40 37.39
C THR A 649 -9.77 2.41 36.32
N ALA A 650 -10.87 1.67 36.53
CA ALA A 650 -11.31 0.63 35.59
C ALA A 650 -11.71 1.16 34.19
N ARG A 651 -12.23 2.40 34.10
CA ARG A 651 -12.75 2.95 32.84
C ARG A 651 -11.65 3.14 31.80
N GLN A 652 -10.46 3.60 32.19
CA GLN A 652 -9.37 3.80 31.23
C GLN A 652 -8.79 2.46 30.75
N TRP A 653 -8.63 1.48 31.66
CA TRP A 653 -8.16 0.14 31.33
C TRP A 653 -9.13 -0.61 30.40
N GLN A 654 -10.44 -0.46 30.58
CA GLN A 654 -11.45 -1.02 29.67
C GLN A 654 -11.47 -0.33 28.31
N LYS A 655 -11.29 1.00 28.28
CA LYS A 655 -11.22 1.77 27.02
C LYS A 655 -9.96 1.46 26.22
N LEU A 656 -8.83 1.15 26.87
CA LEU A 656 -7.60 0.71 26.19
C LEU A 656 -7.82 -0.52 25.32
N VAL A 657 -8.61 -1.48 25.81
CA VAL A 657 -8.92 -2.70 25.06
C VAL A 657 -9.77 -2.45 23.82
N ARG A 658 -10.59 -1.40 23.84
CA ARG A 658 -11.37 -0.99 22.67
C ARG A 658 -10.52 -0.31 21.59
N LEU A 659 -9.41 0.30 21.98
CA LEU A 659 -8.46 0.92 21.05
C LEU A 659 -7.60 -0.13 20.34
N ASP A 660 -7.17 -1.17 21.05
CA ASP A 660 -6.44 -2.29 20.45
C ASP A 660 -6.74 -3.62 21.15
N ARG A 661 -7.27 -4.58 20.39
CA ARG A 661 -7.54 -5.96 20.84
C ARG A 661 -6.29 -6.69 21.31
N HIS A 662 -5.10 -6.30 20.87
CA HIS A 662 -3.83 -6.85 21.35
C HIS A 662 -3.53 -6.47 22.80
N LEU A 663 -4.16 -5.40 23.30
CA LEU A 663 -4.08 -4.96 24.69
C LEU A 663 -5.13 -5.63 25.58
N PHE A 664 -5.93 -6.57 25.06
CA PHE A 664 -6.98 -7.25 25.81
C PHE A 664 -6.59 -7.73 27.23
N PRO A 665 -5.41 -8.31 27.50
CA PRO A 665 -5.06 -8.72 28.88
C PRO A 665 -4.81 -7.54 29.84
N ILE A 666 -4.60 -6.31 29.34
CA ILE A 666 -4.33 -5.12 30.16
C ILE A 666 -5.54 -4.70 31.01
N GLN A 667 -6.77 -5.04 30.59
CA GLN A 667 -7.97 -4.71 31.37
C GLN A 667 -7.99 -5.39 32.73
N TRP A 668 -7.32 -6.54 32.85
CA TRP A 668 -7.18 -7.26 34.11
C TRP A 668 -5.84 -6.97 34.75
N LEU A 669 -4.74 -6.97 33.98
CA LEU A 669 -3.41 -6.72 34.54
C LEU A 669 -3.26 -5.30 35.13
N GLY A 670 -3.73 -4.28 34.43
CA GLY A 670 -3.53 -2.87 34.80
C GLY A 670 -4.18 -2.47 36.15
N PRO A 671 -5.41 -2.89 36.46
CA PRO A 671 -6.02 -2.62 37.77
C PRO A 671 -5.39 -3.40 38.94
N LEU A 672 -4.80 -4.58 38.70
CA LEU A 672 -4.36 -5.49 39.77
C LEU A 672 -3.46 -4.83 40.84
N PRO A 673 -2.46 -4.00 40.50
CA PRO A 673 -1.60 -3.38 41.50
C PRO A 673 -2.33 -2.44 42.47
N LEU A 674 -3.35 -1.72 41.99
CA LEU A 674 -4.21 -0.88 42.83
C LEU A 674 -5.07 -1.73 43.76
N VAL A 675 -5.75 -2.72 43.18
CA VAL A 675 -6.69 -3.57 43.91
C VAL A 675 -5.95 -4.43 44.95
N ALA A 676 -4.70 -4.82 44.69
CA ALA A 676 -3.84 -5.50 45.66
C ALA A 676 -3.34 -4.59 46.80
N HIS A 677 -3.37 -3.27 46.61
CA HIS A 677 -2.99 -2.30 47.64
C HIS A 677 -4.11 -2.13 48.68
N PHE A 678 -5.38 -2.10 48.25
CA PHE A 678 -6.54 -1.90 49.13
C PHE A 678 -7.18 -3.21 49.61
N SER A 679 -7.34 -3.36 50.93
CA SER A 679 -7.84 -4.60 51.57
C SER A 679 -9.34 -4.85 51.47
N LYS A 680 -10.14 -3.92 50.91
CA LYS A 680 -11.61 -4.06 50.79
C LYS A 680 -12.08 -4.64 49.46
N SER A 681 -11.15 -4.97 48.55
CA SER A 681 -11.46 -5.29 47.15
C SER A 681 -11.13 -6.73 46.75
N ASP A 682 -11.18 -7.67 47.71
CA ASP A 682 -10.71 -9.05 47.51
C ASP A 682 -11.50 -9.82 46.45
N GLN A 683 -12.80 -9.54 46.33
CA GLN A 683 -13.63 -10.09 45.26
C GLN A 683 -13.20 -9.59 43.87
N GLU A 684 -12.78 -8.34 43.75
CA GLU A 684 -12.32 -7.75 42.49
C GLU A 684 -10.90 -8.20 42.15
N LEU A 685 -10.04 -8.34 43.16
CA LEU A 685 -8.70 -8.91 43.03
C LEU A 685 -8.78 -10.34 42.49
N GLN A 686 -9.63 -11.16 43.12
CA GLN A 686 -9.85 -12.55 42.73
C GLN A 686 -10.44 -12.63 41.32
N LYS A 687 -11.43 -11.79 41.00
CA LYS A 687 -12.05 -11.76 39.68
C LYS A 687 -11.02 -11.45 38.59
N ASN A 688 -10.23 -10.38 38.74
CA ASN A 688 -9.24 -9.99 37.74
C ASN A 688 -8.10 -11.01 37.61
N ALA A 689 -7.63 -11.56 38.73
CA ALA A 689 -6.61 -12.60 38.75
C ALA A 689 -7.10 -13.87 38.04
N ASN A 690 -8.33 -14.32 38.30
CA ASN A 690 -8.91 -15.51 37.66
C ASN A 690 -9.12 -15.32 36.16
N GLN A 691 -9.66 -14.17 35.74
CA GLN A 691 -9.86 -13.88 34.31
C GLN A 691 -8.53 -13.81 33.56
N LEU A 692 -7.50 -13.20 34.16
CA LEU A 692 -6.17 -13.16 33.58
C LEU A 692 -5.53 -14.55 33.51
N ALA A 693 -5.68 -15.38 34.56
CA ALA A 693 -5.20 -16.76 34.56
C ALA A 693 -5.88 -17.61 33.48
N ILE A 694 -7.21 -17.55 33.35
CA ILE A 694 -7.98 -18.24 32.30
C ILE A 694 -7.52 -17.82 30.91
N TRP A 695 -7.23 -16.53 30.70
CA TRP A 695 -6.76 -16.04 29.41
C TRP A 695 -5.34 -16.50 29.07
N LEU A 696 -4.47 -16.57 30.08
CA LEU A 696 -3.07 -17.00 29.92
C LEU A 696 -2.96 -18.53 29.71
N PHE A 697 -3.82 -19.32 30.36
CA PHE A 697 -3.65 -20.77 30.47
C PHE A 697 -3.68 -21.59 29.16
N PRO A 698 -4.65 -21.39 28.23
CA PRO A 698 -4.70 -22.13 26.97
C PRO A 698 -3.47 -21.90 26.07
N LYS A 699 -2.79 -20.76 26.24
CA LYS A 699 -1.62 -20.37 25.45
C LYS A 699 -0.31 -21.01 25.94
N PHE A 700 -0.30 -21.64 27.12
CA PHE A 700 0.84 -22.40 27.65
C PHE A 700 0.89 -23.86 27.20
N GLN A 701 -0.25 -24.44 26.80
CA GLN A 701 -0.33 -25.84 26.38
C GLN A 701 -0.01 -26.08 24.89
N ALA A 702 0.21 -25.01 24.11
CA ALA A 702 0.61 -25.13 22.71
C ALA A 702 2.02 -25.70 22.60
N LYS A 703 2.12 -27.04 22.63
CA LYS A 703 3.25 -27.79 22.10
C LYS A 703 3.22 -27.61 20.58
N ASP A 704 3.93 -26.61 20.06
CA ASP A 704 4.81 -26.73 18.88
C ASP A 704 5.13 -25.37 18.23
N THR A 705 6.45 -25.17 18.07
CA THR A 705 7.19 -24.52 16.97
C THR A 705 7.22 -23.00 16.70
N GLU A 706 6.46 -22.12 17.35
CA GLU A 706 6.76 -20.67 17.28
C GLU A 706 6.60 -19.97 18.65
N THR A 707 7.70 -19.43 19.18
CA THR A 707 7.72 -18.59 20.39
C THR A 707 7.08 -17.22 20.10
N SER A 708 5.74 -17.16 20.14
CA SER A 708 5.02 -15.89 20.04
C SER A 708 5.30 -14.99 21.25
N PHE A 709 5.26 -13.66 21.06
CA PHE A 709 5.41 -12.70 22.18
C PHE A 709 4.44 -12.97 23.32
N TYR A 710 3.19 -13.32 23.03
CA TYR A 710 2.20 -13.61 24.07
C TYR A 710 2.54 -14.85 24.88
N THR A 711 3.25 -15.83 24.29
CA THR A 711 3.69 -17.03 24.99
C THR A 711 4.81 -16.68 25.98
N TRP A 712 5.81 -15.89 25.55
CA TRP A 712 6.90 -15.42 26.41
C TRP A 712 6.43 -14.42 27.48
N TRP A 713 5.71 -13.37 27.05
CA TRP A 713 5.17 -12.32 27.91
C TRP A 713 4.18 -12.91 28.90
N GLY A 714 3.27 -13.76 28.41
CA GLY A 714 2.28 -14.43 29.24
C GLY A 714 2.91 -15.31 30.29
N SER A 715 3.96 -16.08 29.94
CA SER A 715 4.69 -16.93 30.89
C SER A 715 5.37 -16.10 31.98
N SER A 716 5.95 -14.96 31.59
CA SER A 716 6.56 -14.02 32.52
C SER A 716 5.53 -13.42 33.48
N VAL A 717 4.41 -12.90 32.96
CA VAL A 717 3.32 -12.33 33.78
C VAL A 717 2.71 -13.38 34.71
N TYR A 718 2.47 -14.59 34.20
CA TYR A 718 1.93 -15.69 34.98
C TYR A 718 2.86 -16.08 36.13
N SER A 719 4.17 -16.20 35.87
CA SER A 719 5.18 -16.48 36.89
C SER A 719 5.24 -15.37 37.96
N LEU A 720 5.17 -14.10 37.56
CA LEU A 720 5.20 -12.96 38.48
C LEU A 720 3.95 -12.86 39.37
N LEU A 721 2.79 -13.34 38.90
CA LEU A 721 1.52 -13.29 39.65
C LEU A 721 1.28 -14.56 40.49
N PHE A 722 1.51 -15.73 39.90
CA PHE A 722 1.07 -17.03 40.44
C PHE A 722 2.24 -17.97 40.82
N GLY A 723 3.47 -17.66 40.41
CA GLY A 723 4.66 -18.47 40.67
C GLY A 723 4.98 -19.51 39.58
N ALA A 724 6.26 -19.83 39.42
CA ALA A 724 6.79 -20.67 38.33
C ALA A 724 6.38 -22.16 38.38
N THR A 725 5.80 -22.63 39.50
CA THR A 725 5.50 -24.05 39.75
C THR A 725 4.05 -24.45 39.47
N VAL A 726 3.14 -23.49 39.25
CA VAL A 726 1.70 -23.76 39.08
C VAL A 726 1.40 -24.10 37.62
N LYS A 727 0.93 -25.33 37.35
CA LYS A 727 0.72 -25.86 35.99
C LYS A 727 -0.75 -26.04 35.61
N ASP A 728 -1.69 -25.73 36.50
CA ASP A 728 -3.14 -25.88 36.32
C ASP A 728 -3.89 -24.66 36.93
N PRO A 729 -4.95 -24.08 36.31
CA PRO A 729 -5.70 -22.96 36.87
C PRO A 729 -6.52 -23.35 38.10
N SER A 730 -6.73 -24.65 38.34
CA SER A 730 -7.34 -25.16 39.55
C SER A 730 -6.39 -25.19 40.76
N GLU A 731 -5.08 -24.99 40.53
CA GLU A 731 -4.03 -24.91 41.55
C GLU A 731 -3.56 -23.46 41.80
N LEU A 732 -4.39 -22.46 41.45
CA LEU A 732 -4.04 -21.06 41.68
C LEU A 732 -3.73 -20.81 43.18
N PRO A 733 -2.66 -20.08 43.50
CA PRO A 733 -2.30 -19.78 44.87
C PRO A 733 -3.38 -18.92 45.54
N ASP A 734 -3.47 -19.03 46.87
CA ASP A 734 -4.39 -18.21 47.68
C ASP A 734 -4.24 -16.71 47.37
N ILE A 735 -5.33 -15.97 47.50
CA ILE A 735 -5.44 -14.56 47.12
C ILE A 735 -4.43 -13.69 47.87
N GLU A 736 -4.08 -14.04 49.11
CA GLU A 736 -3.02 -13.39 49.89
C GLU A 736 -1.62 -13.59 49.29
N ASN A 737 -1.35 -14.76 48.70
CA ASN A 737 -0.11 -15.02 48.00
C ASN A 737 -0.05 -14.27 46.68
N VAL A 738 -1.15 -14.20 45.92
CA VAL A 738 -1.26 -13.38 44.72
C VAL A 738 -1.03 -11.90 45.06
N ARG A 739 -1.64 -11.40 46.15
CA ARG A 739 -1.44 -10.03 46.63
C ARG A 739 0.02 -9.76 47.02
N ARG A 740 0.64 -10.68 47.76
CA ARG A 740 2.05 -10.60 48.12
C ARG A 740 2.94 -10.56 46.88
N ASN A 741 2.69 -11.44 45.90
CA ASN A 741 3.42 -11.49 44.65
C ASN A 741 3.28 -10.19 43.84
N ILE A 742 2.08 -9.62 43.74
CA ILE A 742 1.86 -8.33 43.07
C ILE A 742 2.67 -7.21 43.74
N ARG A 743 2.72 -7.18 45.07
CA ARG A 743 3.50 -6.16 45.81
C ARG A 743 5.01 -6.32 45.61
N ILE A 744 5.52 -7.55 45.69
CA ILE A 744 6.94 -7.85 45.48
C ILE A 744 7.35 -7.54 44.02
N ASN A 745 6.51 -7.95 43.08
CA ASN A 745 6.79 -7.87 41.65
C ASN A 745 6.21 -6.61 40.99
N TYR A 746 5.77 -5.61 41.76
CA TYR A 746 5.08 -4.40 41.26
C TYR A 746 5.82 -3.79 40.06
N ARG A 747 7.12 -3.55 40.22
CA ARG A 747 7.95 -2.92 39.17
C ARG A 747 8.07 -3.78 37.92
N GLU A 748 8.18 -5.10 38.07
CA GLU A 748 8.23 -6.04 36.93
C GLU A 748 6.88 -6.11 36.21
N LEU A 749 5.78 -6.12 36.95
CA LEU A 749 4.43 -6.12 36.37
C LEU A 749 4.18 -4.85 35.56
N VAL A 750 4.56 -3.68 36.09
CA VAL A 750 4.50 -2.41 35.35
C VAL A 750 5.40 -2.44 34.11
N THR A 751 6.58 -3.06 34.19
CA THR A 751 7.44 -3.27 33.02
C THR A 751 6.73 -4.14 31.97
N LYS A 752 6.01 -5.19 32.39
CA LYS A 752 5.22 -6.03 31.47
C LYS A 752 4.03 -5.31 30.87
N GLU A 753 3.40 -4.39 31.60
CA GLU A 753 2.40 -3.47 31.03
C GLU A 753 3.04 -2.60 29.93
N GLU A 754 4.16 -1.93 30.23
CA GLU A 754 4.88 -1.10 29.26
C GLU A 754 5.32 -1.93 28.04
N GLU A 755 5.91 -3.12 28.20
CA GLU A 755 6.32 -3.98 27.07
C GLU A 755 5.14 -4.30 26.13
N LEU A 756 3.96 -4.58 26.70
CA LEU A 756 2.75 -4.83 25.92
C LEU A 756 2.29 -3.56 25.19
N ILE A 757 2.27 -2.43 25.88
CA ILE A 757 1.86 -1.13 25.32
C ILE A 757 2.85 -0.69 24.24
N TYR A 758 4.15 -0.72 24.47
CA TYR A 758 5.16 -0.32 23.50
C TYR A 758 5.18 -1.19 22.26
N ARG A 759 4.88 -2.49 22.40
CA ARG A 759 4.87 -3.42 21.28
C ARG A 759 3.68 -3.19 20.34
N TYR A 760 2.53 -2.79 20.87
CA TYR A 760 1.28 -2.73 20.11
C TYR A 760 0.73 -1.30 19.93
N ALA A 761 1.02 -0.38 20.85
CA ALA A 761 0.66 1.05 20.79
C ALA A 761 1.67 1.93 20.02
N HIS A 762 2.59 1.32 19.26
CA HIS A 762 3.47 2.04 18.33
C HIS A 762 2.86 2.15 16.91
N ARG A 763 1.66 1.59 16.71
CA ARG A 763 0.98 1.46 15.42
C ARG A 763 -0.05 2.53 15.15
#